data_AF-A0A1I7TWV5-F1
#
_entry.id   AF-A0A1I7TWV5-F1
#
_cell.length_a   1.000
_cell.length_b   1.000
_cell.length_c   1.000
_cell.angle_alpha   90.00
_cell.angle_beta   90.00
_cell.angle_gamma   90.00
#
_symmetry.space_group_name_H-M   'P 1'
#
loop_
_entity.id
_entity.type
_entity.pdbx_description
1 polymer ?
#
loop_
_entity_poly.entity_id
_entity_poly.type
_entity_poly.pdbx_seq_one_letter_code
_entity_poly.pdbx_strand_id
1 'polypeptide(L)'
;MSSRDLELTLDKQSFEYPALVREAIIKKNWHATADQTEIVTSCASLNEKYCWFQSRNEIYIWERNKTPHRGTIQLPLPTSGLPRSAKCAVVYDNPHNGSNARFPTPGVLTVSPEGILRHWISTESQNYVEKQLDIDSEVAMAVELGDAPDDDKSASFFLYTTSGSIFLLIGEGADAWKTGALQCYKLFGRRDQGFKPRFPSSLHSNQTDEGLTTVLNTFKYVTEDVTLIISIAPNSLSVFHVDNQSPLWNLKLEDFFQPKIAVCFKEDLQREANLVCAELIDVAVFRGGLLVLVGGVHEESTRIHLFALWLGPEWIFQKPEKTRFHAIIQITEHKSLFMKENDQIYSNLSLCIPKMTSEATSAERTDGILIIHPLFAMTLYFPFNLEKPESNKTLVRYASYPKKEQLIGYAICEQYVYVMMLDTGIHTLRLLHSGFADHNKNNKKLMNAFADAKRLRDASFRSLEDFFDKKDPKIDDLKSMERNDIQKVSEVEVTVVLLWLDKIHPFCQLPKADKKYLTERYTLRKISLDLIHSTAKYPECLVRKQLVANNGKLVPVKLDNLKIRENTDQQIAASKAVHDRFFGQFWIDVIDPFIKANLYPEEILFVDSWLLWCVGNDGPLSDETRNLMINERELARKELLKWYKDNGKEQRIKELFEIIDGIEENCKHNYEDFQKSQMEQFPDVVFNWFMSLSFYPKQKDIKLKCRCDSECKLSFVKRYGLQRHLERGIHKNDAQRLIKKWIDEDIARNVPVPNDFLK
;
A
#
# COMPACT_ATOMS: atom_id res chain seq x y z
N MET A 1 12.12 -10.94 18.27
CA MET A 1 11.43 -9.77 17.70
C MET A 1 10.02 -9.70 18.26
N SER A 2 9.53 -8.54 18.68
CA SER A 2 8.17 -8.40 19.22
C SER A 2 7.16 -8.56 18.08
N SER A 3 6.30 -9.58 18.15
CA SER A 3 5.22 -9.79 17.17
C SER A 3 4.22 -8.63 17.09
N ARG A 4 4.30 -7.64 18.00
CA ARG A 4 3.44 -6.45 18.01
C ARG A 4 3.76 -5.47 16.88
N ASP A 5 4.95 -5.54 16.29
CA ASP A 5 5.42 -4.50 15.36
C ASP A 5 5.23 -4.85 13.89
N LEU A 6 4.52 -5.95 13.56
CA LEU A 6 4.31 -6.38 12.18
C LEU A 6 2.88 -6.08 11.71
N GLU A 7 2.76 -5.55 10.49
CA GLU A 7 1.52 -5.18 9.82
C GLU A 7 1.46 -5.82 8.42
N LEU A 8 0.30 -6.34 8.04
CA LEU A 8 0.07 -6.82 6.68
C LEU A 8 -0.27 -5.62 5.80
N THR A 9 0.47 -5.45 4.72
CA THR A 9 0.40 -4.26 3.87
C THR A 9 0.17 -4.63 2.41
N LEU A 10 -0.55 -3.74 1.72
CA LEU A 10 -0.73 -3.77 0.28
C LEU A 10 0.31 -2.85 -0.35
N ASP A 11 1.37 -3.43 -0.89
CA ASP A 11 2.43 -2.66 -1.54
C ASP A 11 2.18 -2.59 -3.05
N LYS A 12 1.94 -1.38 -3.56
CA LYS A 12 1.58 -1.17 -4.96
C LYS A 12 2.82 -1.39 -5.82
N GLN A 13 2.70 -2.27 -6.80
CA GLN A 13 3.78 -2.51 -7.76
C GLN A 13 3.89 -1.35 -8.77
N SER A 14 5.10 -1.12 -9.27
CA SER A 14 5.40 -0.02 -10.19
C SER A 14 4.81 -0.22 -11.60
N PHE A 15 4.49 -1.45 -11.97
CA PHE A 15 3.87 -1.76 -13.26
C PHE A 15 2.35 -1.57 -13.18
N GLU A 16 1.83 -0.60 -13.93
CA GLU A 16 0.40 -0.32 -14.00
C GLU A 16 -0.28 -1.10 -15.14
N TYR A 17 -1.61 -1.20 -15.09
CA TYR A 17 -2.36 -1.77 -16.21
C TYR A 17 -2.06 -1.01 -17.51
N PRO A 18 -1.77 -1.71 -18.61
CA PRO A 18 -1.65 -1.10 -19.92
C PRO A 18 -2.94 -0.40 -20.35
N ALA A 19 -2.83 0.55 -21.30
CA ALA A 19 -3.96 1.34 -21.76
C ALA A 19 -5.14 0.49 -22.27
N LEU A 20 -4.86 -0.58 -23.04
CA LEU A 20 -5.88 -1.50 -23.55
C LEU A 20 -6.63 -2.23 -22.42
N VAL A 21 -5.90 -2.65 -21.37
CA VAL A 21 -6.52 -3.29 -20.20
C VAL A 21 -7.38 -2.28 -19.43
N ARG A 22 -6.89 -1.04 -19.25
CA ARG A 22 -7.70 0.03 -18.61
C ARG A 22 -8.94 0.36 -19.42
N GLU A 23 -8.83 0.40 -20.75
CA GLU A 23 -9.96 0.67 -21.63
C GLU A 23 -10.99 -0.46 -21.55
N ALA A 24 -10.54 -1.72 -21.57
CA ALA A 24 -11.40 -2.88 -21.32
C ALA A 24 -12.09 -2.77 -19.94
N ILE A 25 -11.35 -2.28 -18.93
CA ILE A 25 -11.89 -2.05 -17.59
C ILE A 25 -12.97 -0.96 -17.57
N ILE A 26 -12.67 0.19 -18.16
CA ILE A 26 -13.52 1.39 -18.17
C ILE A 26 -14.79 1.17 -19.02
N LYS A 27 -14.69 0.45 -20.13
CA LYS A 27 -15.82 0.19 -21.02
C LYS A 27 -16.96 -0.59 -20.34
N LYS A 28 -16.77 -1.07 -19.09
CA LYS A 28 -17.74 -1.86 -18.30
C LYS A 28 -18.39 -2.99 -19.11
N ASN A 29 -17.65 -3.47 -20.10
CA ASN A 29 -18.11 -4.49 -21.02
C ASN A 29 -17.84 -5.85 -20.37
N TRP A 30 -18.42 -6.07 -19.21
CA TRP A 30 -18.27 -7.30 -18.42
C TRP A 30 -19.32 -8.31 -18.82
N HIS A 31 -19.20 -9.54 -18.30
CA HIS A 31 -20.09 -10.66 -18.56
C HIS A 31 -21.56 -10.25 -18.36
N ALA A 32 -22.23 -9.88 -19.45
CA ALA A 32 -23.66 -9.62 -19.45
C ALA A 32 -24.37 -10.97 -19.58
N THR A 33 -24.50 -11.69 -18.47
CA THR A 33 -25.81 -12.30 -18.20
C THR A 33 -26.72 -11.14 -17.81
N ALA A 34 -27.97 -11.14 -18.28
CA ALA A 34 -28.84 -9.97 -18.31
C ALA A 34 -29.11 -9.30 -16.94
N ASP A 35 -28.74 -9.95 -15.83
CA ASP A 35 -29.19 -9.60 -14.49
C ASP A 35 -28.07 -9.42 -13.43
N GLN A 36 -26.78 -9.58 -13.77
CA GLN A 36 -25.68 -9.44 -12.79
C GLN A 36 -24.52 -8.58 -13.31
N THR A 37 -24.28 -7.43 -12.68
CA THR A 37 -23.18 -6.50 -13.00
C THR A 37 -21.90 -6.72 -12.18
N GLU A 38 -21.78 -7.87 -11.50
CA GLU A 38 -20.68 -8.10 -10.55
C GLU A 38 -19.45 -8.68 -11.25
N ILE A 39 -18.30 -8.01 -11.09
CA ILE A 39 -17.01 -8.50 -11.59
C ILE A 39 -16.62 -9.71 -10.75
N VAL A 40 -16.44 -10.86 -11.41
CA VAL A 40 -15.98 -12.09 -10.75
C VAL A 40 -14.52 -11.90 -10.30
N THR A 41 -14.20 -12.32 -9.09
CA THR A 41 -12.88 -12.17 -8.44
C THR A 41 -11.75 -13.01 -9.07
N SER A 42 -12.01 -13.60 -10.23
CA SER A 42 -11.14 -14.58 -10.90
C SER A 42 -10.82 -14.22 -12.35
N CYS A 43 -11.01 -12.98 -12.81
CA CYS A 43 -10.78 -12.61 -14.22
C CYS A 43 -9.33 -12.16 -14.53
N ALA A 44 -8.48 -12.00 -13.53
CA ALA A 44 -7.07 -11.65 -13.69
C ALA A 44 -6.14 -12.67 -13.01
N SER A 45 -4.97 -12.95 -13.61
CA SER A 45 -3.90 -13.72 -12.98
C SER A 45 -2.54 -13.33 -13.57
N LEU A 46 -1.45 -13.79 -12.95
CA LEU A 46 -0.08 -13.52 -13.38
C LEU A 46 0.84 -14.68 -13.01
N ASN A 47 1.98 -14.72 -13.68
CA ASN A 47 3.13 -15.54 -13.32
C ASN A 47 4.37 -14.64 -13.18
N GLU A 48 5.57 -15.22 -13.09
CA GLU A 48 6.81 -14.46 -12.88
C GLU A 48 7.11 -13.42 -13.98
N LYS A 49 6.61 -13.63 -15.20
CA LYS A 49 6.96 -12.82 -16.38
C LYS A 49 5.77 -12.08 -17.00
N TYR A 50 4.61 -12.71 -17.06
CA TYR A 50 3.42 -12.21 -17.73
C TYR A 50 2.27 -12.01 -16.75
N CYS A 51 1.43 -11.05 -17.07
CA CYS A 51 0.13 -10.82 -16.46
C CYS A 51 -0.94 -11.00 -17.54
N TRP A 52 -2.10 -11.51 -17.16
CA TRP A 52 -3.23 -11.62 -18.07
C TRP A 52 -4.56 -11.25 -17.42
N PHE A 53 -5.45 -10.76 -18.28
CA PHE A 53 -6.76 -10.27 -17.92
C PHE A 53 -7.79 -10.76 -18.93
N GLN A 54 -8.86 -11.39 -18.46
CA GLN A 54 -9.95 -11.87 -19.31
C GLN A 54 -11.15 -10.92 -19.24
N SER A 55 -11.67 -10.56 -20.41
CA SER A 55 -12.88 -9.76 -20.54
C SER A 55 -13.74 -10.28 -21.68
N ARG A 56 -15.00 -10.66 -21.40
CA ARG A 56 -15.98 -11.17 -22.37
C ARG A 56 -15.50 -12.32 -23.23
N ASN A 57 -14.92 -12.05 -24.40
CA ASN A 57 -14.43 -12.99 -25.40
C ASN A 57 -12.98 -12.71 -25.77
N GLU A 58 -12.23 -12.05 -24.88
CA GLU A 58 -10.87 -11.61 -25.13
C GLU A 58 -10.00 -11.84 -23.90
N ILE A 59 -8.74 -12.17 -24.16
CA ILE A 59 -7.68 -12.20 -23.15
C ILE A 59 -6.61 -11.18 -23.54
N TYR A 60 -6.23 -10.37 -22.56
CA TYR A 60 -5.20 -9.34 -22.66
C TYR A 60 -3.98 -9.82 -21.90
N ILE A 61 -2.80 -9.81 -22.52
CA ILE A 61 -1.56 -10.36 -21.97
C ILE A 61 -0.46 -9.30 -22.09
N TRP A 62 0.30 -9.09 -21.02
CA TRP A 62 1.43 -8.15 -21.02
C TRP A 62 2.56 -8.63 -20.12
N GLU A 63 3.77 -8.13 -20.37
CA GLU A 63 4.93 -8.42 -19.52
C GLU A 63 4.99 -7.52 -18.28
N ARG A 64 5.38 -8.10 -17.15
CA ARG A 64 5.44 -7.44 -15.85
C ARG A 64 6.52 -6.35 -15.75
N ASN A 65 7.70 -6.60 -16.32
CA ASN A 65 8.91 -5.77 -16.11
C ASN A 65 9.19 -4.75 -17.23
N LYS A 66 8.36 -4.71 -18.28
CA LYS A 66 8.52 -3.76 -19.38
C LYS A 66 7.67 -2.51 -19.15
N THR A 67 8.12 -1.37 -19.67
CA THR A 67 7.33 -0.14 -19.65
C THR A 67 5.98 -0.38 -20.35
N PRO A 68 4.87 0.21 -19.85
CA PRO A 68 3.50 -0.02 -20.35
C PRO A 68 3.29 0.38 -21.82
N HIS A 69 4.33 0.87 -22.50
CA HIS A 69 4.33 1.24 -23.91
C HIS A 69 4.79 0.10 -24.85
N ARG A 70 5.27 -1.05 -24.32
CA ARG A 70 5.46 -2.26 -25.12
C ARG A 70 4.18 -3.09 -25.12
N GLY A 71 3.78 -3.52 -26.32
CA GLY A 71 2.41 -3.90 -26.68
C GLY A 71 1.77 -4.95 -25.77
N THR A 72 0.56 -4.64 -25.31
CA THR A 72 -0.39 -5.64 -24.80
C THR A 72 -0.87 -6.49 -25.96
N ILE A 73 -0.82 -7.80 -25.79
CA ILE A 73 -1.34 -8.76 -26.75
C ILE A 73 -2.81 -8.98 -26.42
N GLN A 74 -3.69 -8.90 -27.42
CA GLN A 74 -5.11 -9.16 -27.31
C GLN A 74 -5.45 -10.37 -28.18
N LEU A 75 -6.03 -11.41 -27.59
CA LEU A 75 -6.40 -12.64 -28.29
C LEU A 75 -7.88 -12.97 -28.09
N PRO A 76 -8.56 -13.54 -29.10
CA PRO A 76 -9.95 -13.93 -28.98
C PRO A 76 -10.10 -15.25 -28.20
N LEU A 77 -10.89 -15.23 -27.14
CA LEU A 77 -11.28 -16.41 -26.37
C LEU A 77 -12.46 -17.16 -27.02
N PRO A 78 -12.57 -18.49 -26.81
CA PRO A 78 -13.66 -19.30 -27.35
C PRO A 78 -15.00 -18.88 -26.75
N THR A 79 -16.03 -18.68 -27.57
CA THR A 79 -17.37 -18.27 -27.11
C THR A 79 -17.91 -19.21 -26.05
N SER A 80 -18.41 -18.65 -24.95
CA SER A 80 -18.91 -19.41 -23.80
C SER A 80 -20.21 -18.79 -23.31
N GLY A 81 -21.16 -19.64 -22.91
CA GLY A 81 -22.39 -19.22 -22.23
C GLY A 81 -22.22 -19.11 -20.71
N LEU A 82 -21.08 -19.56 -20.18
CA LEU A 82 -20.78 -19.59 -18.75
C LEU A 82 -19.72 -18.53 -18.35
N PRO A 83 -19.67 -18.14 -17.07
CA PRO A 83 -18.61 -17.25 -16.56
C PRO A 83 -17.23 -17.86 -16.76
N ARG A 84 -16.26 -17.05 -17.21
CA ARG A 84 -14.87 -17.50 -17.37
C ARG A 84 -14.05 -17.24 -16.11
N SER A 85 -12.99 -18.03 -15.97
CA SER A 85 -11.98 -17.89 -14.93
C SER A 85 -10.60 -17.76 -15.57
N ALA A 86 -9.78 -16.87 -15.02
CA ALA A 86 -8.36 -16.75 -15.34
C ALA A 86 -7.58 -18.02 -15.00
N LYS A 87 -8.11 -18.88 -14.10
CA LYS A 87 -7.58 -20.22 -13.85
C LYS A 87 -7.75 -21.15 -15.05
N CYS A 88 -8.66 -20.86 -15.99
CA CYS A 88 -8.84 -21.60 -17.24
C CYS A 88 -7.92 -21.08 -18.38
N ALA A 89 -6.89 -20.30 -18.05
CA ALA A 89 -5.86 -19.88 -18.99
C ALA A 89 -4.47 -20.08 -18.41
N VAL A 90 -3.55 -20.56 -19.25
CA VAL A 90 -2.13 -20.69 -18.93
C VAL A 90 -1.34 -19.87 -19.95
N VAL A 91 -0.53 -18.95 -19.45
CA VAL A 91 0.47 -18.21 -20.24
C VAL A 91 1.84 -18.73 -19.86
N TYR A 92 2.62 -19.19 -20.83
CA TYR A 92 3.91 -19.83 -20.59
C TYR A 92 4.99 -19.34 -21.56
N ASP A 93 6.25 -19.53 -21.18
CA ASP A 93 7.38 -19.20 -22.04
C ASP A 93 7.57 -20.27 -23.11
N ASN A 94 7.74 -19.83 -24.36
CA ASN A 94 8.04 -20.71 -25.46
C ASN A 94 9.48 -20.49 -25.96
N PRO A 95 10.38 -21.48 -25.82
CA PRO A 95 11.75 -21.40 -26.31
C PRO A 95 11.83 -21.41 -27.85
N HIS A 96 10.81 -21.93 -28.54
CA HIS A 96 10.77 -22.07 -30.01
C HIS A 96 10.57 -20.77 -30.81
N ASN A 97 10.73 -19.61 -30.17
CA ASN A 97 10.74 -18.34 -30.88
C ASN A 97 12.01 -18.27 -31.73
N GLY A 98 11.85 -18.46 -33.04
CA GLY A 98 12.95 -18.62 -33.99
C GLY A 98 14.06 -17.59 -33.82
N SER A 99 15.28 -17.97 -34.20
CA SER A 99 16.53 -17.21 -34.11
C SER A 99 16.51 -15.78 -34.69
N ASN A 100 15.41 -15.34 -35.31
CA ASN A 100 15.17 -14.01 -35.86
C ASN A 100 14.14 -13.16 -35.08
N ALA A 101 13.46 -13.70 -34.07
CA ALA A 101 12.49 -12.94 -33.27
C ALA A 101 13.24 -11.98 -32.33
N ARG A 102 13.12 -10.67 -32.56
CA ARG A 102 13.77 -9.62 -31.73
C ARG A 102 13.35 -9.68 -30.26
N PHE A 103 12.25 -10.35 -29.92
CA PHE A 103 11.76 -10.53 -28.55
C PHE A 103 11.02 -11.87 -28.39
N PRO A 104 11.21 -12.61 -27.27
CA PRO A 104 10.45 -13.82 -27.00
C PRO A 104 8.97 -13.48 -26.75
N THR A 105 8.07 -14.14 -27.48
CA THR A 105 6.61 -14.05 -27.31
C THR A 105 6.06 -15.24 -26.55
N PRO A 106 5.05 -15.05 -25.67
CA PRO A 106 4.47 -16.14 -24.89
C PRO A 106 3.66 -17.12 -25.75
N GLY A 107 3.58 -18.36 -25.27
CA GLY A 107 2.53 -19.31 -25.62
C GLY A 107 1.33 -19.17 -24.67
N VAL A 108 0.14 -19.48 -25.16
CA VAL A 108 -1.13 -19.28 -24.45
C VAL A 108 -2.06 -20.45 -24.71
N LEU A 109 -2.59 -21.04 -23.65
CA LEU A 109 -3.67 -22.02 -23.73
C LEU A 109 -4.86 -21.55 -22.93
N THR A 110 -6.05 -21.66 -23.50
CA THR A 110 -7.31 -21.28 -22.84
C THR A 110 -8.34 -22.37 -23.06
N VAL A 111 -9.14 -22.67 -22.05
CA VAL A 111 -10.23 -23.65 -22.14
C VAL A 111 -11.52 -22.96 -21.69
N SER A 112 -12.57 -23.02 -22.49
CA SER A 112 -13.88 -22.52 -22.06
C SER A 112 -14.45 -23.44 -20.96
N PRO A 113 -15.36 -22.93 -20.10
CA PRO A 113 -16.10 -23.77 -19.16
C PRO A 113 -16.75 -25.01 -19.80
N GLU A 114 -17.18 -24.92 -21.06
CA GLU A 114 -17.79 -26.00 -21.84
C GLU A 114 -16.77 -26.94 -22.53
N GLY A 115 -15.47 -26.75 -22.31
CA GLY A 115 -14.42 -27.61 -22.86
C GLY A 115 -13.93 -27.24 -24.26
N ILE A 116 -14.18 -26.02 -24.75
CA ILE A 116 -13.56 -25.55 -26.00
C ILE A 116 -12.14 -25.08 -25.70
N LEU A 117 -11.14 -25.80 -26.21
CA LEU A 117 -9.73 -25.46 -26.08
C LEU A 117 -9.27 -24.57 -27.24
N ARG A 118 -8.50 -23.53 -26.93
CA ARG A 118 -7.67 -22.77 -27.89
C ARG A 118 -6.24 -22.71 -27.42
N HIS A 119 -5.31 -22.96 -28.34
CA HIS A 119 -3.88 -22.97 -28.06
C HIS A 119 -3.09 -22.18 -29.10
N TRP A 120 -2.38 -21.15 -28.62
CA TRP A 120 -1.43 -20.35 -29.37
C TRP A 120 -0.02 -20.74 -28.92
N ILE A 121 0.75 -21.42 -29.77
CA ILE A 121 2.16 -21.72 -29.45
C ILE A 121 2.99 -20.44 -29.34
N SER A 122 2.72 -19.49 -30.23
CA SER A 122 3.31 -18.16 -30.22
C SER A 122 2.26 -17.12 -30.56
N THR A 123 2.17 -16.12 -29.69
CA THR A 123 1.28 -14.96 -29.85
C THR A 123 1.69 -14.01 -30.97
N GLU A 124 2.88 -14.15 -31.54
CA GLU A 124 3.33 -13.36 -32.70
C GLU A 124 2.48 -13.64 -33.94
N SER A 125 2.18 -14.92 -34.19
CA SER A 125 1.45 -15.34 -35.39
C SER A 125 -0.06 -15.12 -35.28
N GLN A 126 -0.58 -14.97 -34.06
CA GLN A 126 -2.01 -15.03 -33.69
C GLN A 126 -2.76 -16.29 -34.18
N ASN A 127 -2.09 -17.23 -34.85
CA ASN A 127 -2.64 -18.51 -35.25
C ASN A 127 -2.85 -19.38 -34.01
N TYR A 128 -4.00 -20.05 -33.95
CA TYR A 128 -4.33 -20.97 -32.88
C TYR A 128 -4.89 -22.28 -33.43
N VAL A 129 -4.73 -23.32 -32.63
CA VAL A 129 -5.49 -24.56 -32.77
C VAL A 129 -6.69 -24.50 -31.84
N GLU A 130 -7.87 -24.82 -32.37
CA GLU A 130 -9.10 -24.96 -31.60
C GLU A 130 -9.56 -26.42 -31.62
N LYS A 131 -9.99 -26.93 -30.47
CA LYS A 131 -10.49 -28.30 -30.32
C LYS A 131 -11.59 -28.35 -29.27
N GLN A 132 -12.70 -28.99 -29.59
CA GLN A 132 -13.69 -29.36 -28.58
C GLN A 132 -13.16 -30.56 -27.80
N LEU A 133 -12.99 -30.40 -26.50
CA LEU A 133 -12.64 -31.50 -25.60
C LEU A 133 -13.89 -32.26 -25.22
N ASP A 134 -13.78 -33.58 -25.21
CA ASP A 134 -14.79 -34.46 -24.63
C ASP A 134 -14.53 -34.55 -23.12
N ILE A 135 -15.15 -33.64 -22.38
CA ILE A 135 -15.06 -33.57 -20.91
C ILE A 135 -16.31 -34.16 -20.24
N ASP A 136 -16.98 -35.12 -20.88
CA ASP A 136 -18.14 -35.86 -20.33
C ASP A 136 -19.29 -34.96 -19.86
N SER A 137 -19.49 -33.84 -20.56
CA SER A 137 -20.46 -32.78 -20.20
C SER A 137 -20.20 -32.12 -18.84
N GLU A 138 -18.99 -32.24 -18.29
CA GLU A 138 -18.55 -31.54 -17.08
C GLU A 138 -18.15 -30.09 -17.38
N VAL A 139 -17.86 -29.30 -16.34
CA VAL A 139 -17.46 -27.89 -16.48
C VAL A 139 -15.99 -27.75 -16.15
N ALA A 140 -15.21 -27.15 -17.05
CA ALA A 140 -13.81 -26.83 -16.81
C ALA A 140 -13.67 -25.79 -15.69
N MET A 141 -12.82 -26.08 -14.70
CA MET A 141 -12.59 -25.25 -13.51
C MET A 141 -11.24 -24.53 -13.57
N ALA A 142 -10.18 -25.25 -13.97
CA ALA A 142 -8.84 -24.72 -14.04
C ALA A 142 -7.97 -25.54 -15.00
N VAL A 143 -6.95 -24.91 -15.56
CA VAL A 143 -5.89 -25.55 -16.31
C VAL A 143 -4.53 -25.13 -15.75
N GLU A 144 -3.62 -26.08 -15.60
CA GLU A 144 -2.27 -25.87 -15.07
C GLU A 144 -1.24 -26.40 -16.08
N LEU A 145 -0.08 -25.75 -16.16
CA LEU A 145 1.04 -26.24 -16.97
C LEU A 145 1.58 -27.54 -16.35
N GLY A 146 1.65 -28.61 -17.14
CA GLY A 146 2.32 -29.86 -16.79
C GLY A 146 3.83 -29.67 -16.92
N ASP A 147 4.30 -29.87 -18.14
CA ASP A 147 5.69 -29.70 -18.55
C ASP A 147 5.80 -28.49 -19.47
N ALA A 148 6.83 -27.68 -19.22
CA ALA A 148 7.21 -26.63 -20.15
C ALA A 148 7.64 -27.24 -21.50
N PRO A 149 7.39 -26.55 -22.62
CA PRO A 149 7.90 -27.00 -23.91
C PRO A 149 9.44 -27.01 -23.89
N ASP A 150 10.05 -27.99 -24.58
CA ASP A 150 11.50 -28.15 -24.72
C ASP A 150 11.83 -28.47 -26.19
N ASP A 151 13.11 -28.55 -26.54
CA ASP A 151 13.56 -28.98 -27.86
C ASP A 151 12.92 -30.34 -28.22
N ASP A 152 12.12 -30.33 -29.29
CA ASP A 152 11.32 -31.46 -29.79
C ASP A 152 10.15 -31.96 -28.90
N LYS A 153 9.78 -31.24 -27.83
CA LYS A 153 8.64 -31.58 -26.97
C LYS A 153 7.62 -30.46 -26.86
N SER A 154 6.35 -30.79 -27.11
CA SER A 154 5.22 -29.88 -26.87
C SER A 154 5.00 -29.68 -25.37
N ALA A 155 4.50 -28.51 -25.00
CA ALA A 155 3.97 -28.28 -23.65
C ALA A 155 2.85 -29.28 -23.32
N SER A 156 2.76 -29.70 -22.07
CA SER A 156 1.67 -30.51 -21.52
C SER A 156 0.87 -29.73 -20.49
N PHE A 157 -0.39 -30.08 -20.28
CA PHE A 157 -1.29 -29.35 -19.37
C PHE A 157 -2.21 -30.31 -18.63
N PHE A 158 -2.59 -29.95 -17.41
CA PHE A 158 -3.63 -30.63 -16.64
C PHE A 158 -4.89 -29.78 -16.65
N LEU A 159 -6.01 -30.38 -17.05
CA LEU A 159 -7.33 -29.76 -17.01
C LEU A 159 -8.15 -30.39 -15.87
N TYR A 160 -8.69 -29.52 -15.02
CA TYR A 160 -9.50 -29.89 -13.86
C TYR A 160 -10.95 -29.47 -14.07
N THR A 161 -11.89 -30.34 -13.70
CA THR A 161 -13.34 -30.06 -13.80
C THR A 161 -13.97 -29.84 -12.43
N THR A 162 -15.14 -29.17 -12.39
CA THR A 162 -15.89 -28.91 -11.16
C THR A 162 -16.40 -30.18 -10.48
N SER A 163 -16.46 -31.32 -11.18
CA SER A 163 -16.84 -32.62 -10.64
C SER A 163 -15.65 -33.43 -10.09
N GLY A 164 -14.43 -32.94 -10.28
CA GLY A 164 -13.20 -33.58 -9.83
C GLY A 164 -12.54 -34.53 -10.83
N SER A 165 -12.98 -34.55 -12.09
CA SER A 165 -12.22 -35.24 -13.14
C SER A 165 -10.96 -34.46 -13.49
N ILE A 166 -9.92 -35.21 -13.85
CA ILE A 166 -8.60 -34.71 -14.20
C ILE A 166 -8.26 -35.25 -15.58
N PHE A 167 -7.93 -34.34 -16.50
CA PHE A 167 -7.51 -34.66 -17.85
C PHE A 167 -6.08 -34.18 -18.09
N LEU A 168 -5.31 -34.96 -18.84
CA LEU A 168 -3.98 -34.63 -19.31
C LEU A 168 -4.05 -34.25 -20.80
N LEU A 169 -3.54 -33.07 -21.13
CA LEU A 169 -3.43 -32.54 -22.48
C LEU A 169 -1.97 -32.61 -22.91
N ILE A 170 -1.65 -33.39 -23.96
CA ILE A 170 -0.29 -33.55 -24.48
C ILE A 170 -0.26 -33.37 -26.00
N GLY A 171 0.91 -33.13 -26.57
CA GLY A 171 1.09 -32.91 -28.01
C GLY A 171 0.51 -34.04 -28.88
N GLU A 172 -0.29 -33.69 -29.88
CA GLU A 172 -0.87 -34.62 -30.86
C GLU A 172 0.05 -34.77 -32.08
N GLY A 173 0.81 -35.87 -32.10
CA GLY A 173 1.73 -36.21 -33.21
C GLY A 173 3.16 -35.66 -33.05
N ALA A 174 4.05 -36.05 -33.96
CA ALA A 174 5.48 -35.74 -33.88
C ALA A 174 5.81 -34.23 -34.05
N ASP A 175 4.99 -33.51 -34.81
CA ASP A 175 5.14 -32.06 -35.03
C ASP A 175 4.28 -31.22 -34.07
N ALA A 176 3.75 -31.79 -32.99
CA ALA A 176 2.87 -31.09 -32.06
C ALA A 176 3.48 -29.81 -31.47
N TRP A 177 4.80 -29.80 -31.27
CA TRP A 177 5.53 -28.62 -30.78
C TRP A 177 5.54 -27.46 -31.79
N LYS A 178 5.32 -27.74 -33.09
CA LYS A 178 5.17 -26.73 -34.16
C LYS A 178 3.72 -26.37 -34.44
N THR A 179 2.81 -27.36 -34.36
CA THR A 179 1.40 -27.18 -34.75
C THR A 179 0.54 -26.70 -33.59
N GLY A 180 0.86 -27.10 -32.36
CA GLY A 180 0.12 -26.76 -31.15
C GLY A 180 -1.09 -27.66 -30.95
N ALA A 181 -1.24 -28.70 -31.76
CA ALA A 181 -2.30 -29.67 -31.61
C ALA A 181 -2.10 -30.47 -30.31
N LEU A 182 -3.18 -30.63 -29.54
CA LEU A 182 -3.19 -31.32 -28.25
C LEU A 182 -4.22 -32.44 -28.25
N GLN A 183 -3.83 -33.58 -27.71
CA GLN A 183 -4.69 -34.72 -27.41
C GLN A 183 -5.04 -34.72 -25.93
N CYS A 184 -6.30 -35.06 -25.62
CA CYS A 184 -6.85 -35.05 -24.27
C CYS A 184 -7.05 -36.48 -23.79
N TYR A 185 -6.53 -36.78 -22.60
CA TYR A 185 -6.62 -38.08 -21.95
C TYR A 185 -7.22 -37.90 -20.57
N LYS A 186 -8.31 -38.61 -20.28
CA LYS A 186 -8.86 -38.64 -18.93
C LYS A 186 -7.96 -39.49 -18.03
N LEU A 187 -7.37 -38.89 -17.01
CA LEU A 187 -6.57 -39.59 -16.00
C LEU A 187 -7.45 -40.10 -14.86
N PHE A 188 -8.33 -39.22 -14.37
CA PHE A 188 -9.21 -39.47 -13.24
C PHE A 188 -10.58 -38.89 -13.52
N GLY A 189 -11.61 -39.45 -12.89
CA GLY A 189 -12.94 -38.88 -12.95
C GLY A 189 -14.04 -39.93 -12.87
N ARG A 190 -15.27 -39.48 -13.06
CA ARG A 190 -16.43 -40.36 -13.08
C ARG A 190 -16.30 -41.35 -14.22
N ARG A 191 -16.61 -42.62 -13.97
CA ARG A 191 -16.80 -43.57 -15.08
C ARG A 191 -18.08 -43.18 -15.82
N ASP A 192 -18.11 -43.42 -17.13
CA ASP A 192 -19.27 -43.19 -18.00
C ASP A 192 -20.42 -44.13 -17.64
N GLN A 193 -21.04 -43.90 -16.48
CA GLN A 193 -22.35 -44.45 -16.19
C GLN A 193 -23.34 -43.57 -16.95
N GLY A 194 -23.82 -44.10 -18.08
CA GLY A 194 -24.59 -43.38 -19.09
C GLY A 194 -25.67 -42.46 -18.52
N PHE A 195 -25.90 -41.36 -19.25
CA PHE A 195 -26.95 -40.36 -19.08
C PHE A 195 -28.08 -40.76 -18.10
N LYS A 196 -27.90 -40.45 -16.80
CA LYS A 196 -29.05 -40.16 -15.96
C LYS A 196 -29.43 -38.70 -16.21
N PRO A 197 -30.68 -38.42 -16.64
CA PRO A 197 -31.09 -37.06 -16.98
C PRO A 197 -30.96 -36.13 -15.77
N ARG A 198 -30.29 -35.00 -15.98
CA ARG A 198 -30.16 -33.90 -15.01
C ARG A 198 -31.54 -33.28 -14.80
N PHE A 199 -32.16 -33.51 -13.65
CA PHE A 199 -33.16 -32.58 -13.14
C PHE A 199 -32.47 -31.59 -12.18
N PRO A 200 -32.79 -30.29 -12.24
CA PRO A 200 -32.25 -29.30 -11.32
C PRO A 200 -32.71 -29.61 -9.89
N SER A 201 -31.77 -29.64 -8.95
CA SER A 201 -31.92 -30.01 -7.54
C SER A 201 -32.61 -28.95 -6.66
N SER A 202 -33.59 -28.19 -7.19
CA SER A 202 -34.34 -27.20 -6.41
C SER A 202 -35.64 -27.74 -5.78
N LEU A 203 -35.98 -29.02 -5.98
CA LEU A 203 -37.19 -29.61 -5.40
C LEU A 203 -36.87 -31.04 -4.92
N HIS A 204 -36.98 -31.25 -3.60
CA HIS A 204 -36.97 -32.51 -2.85
C HIS A 204 -35.73 -32.77 -1.99
N SER A 205 -35.90 -32.42 -0.71
CA SER A 205 -35.16 -32.87 0.46
C SER A 205 -35.26 -34.39 0.66
N ASN A 206 -34.16 -34.96 1.19
CA ASN A 206 -34.08 -36.22 1.94
C ASN A 206 -34.04 -37.56 1.16
N GLN A 207 -33.09 -37.70 0.23
CA GLN A 207 -32.52 -39.02 -0.07
C GLN A 207 -31.00 -38.96 -0.14
N THR A 208 -30.37 -39.88 0.61
CA THR A 208 -28.94 -40.15 0.68
C THR A 208 -28.46 -40.77 -0.63
N ASP A 209 -28.23 -39.95 -1.65
CA ASP A 209 -27.31 -40.27 -2.73
C ASP A 209 -25.94 -39.68 -2.35
N GLU A 210 -24.84 -40.38 -2.66
CA GLU A 210 -23.47 -39.86 -2.59
C GLU A 210 -23.38 -38.58 -3.45
N GLY A 211 -23.74 -37.46 -2.83
CA GLY A 211 -24.06 -36.21 -3.50
C GLY A 211 -22.86 -35.69 -4.27
N LEU A 212 -23.10 -35.22 -5.50
CA LEU A 212 -22.10 -34.56 -6.32
C LEU A 212 -21.54 -33.33 -5.59
N THR A 213 -20.46 -33.49 -4.83
CA THR A 213 -19.77 -32.35 -4.25
C THR A 213 -18.88 -31.73 -5.32
N THR A 214 -19.14 -30.46 -5.61
CA THR A 214 -18.30 -29.65 -6.48
C THR A 214 -16.92 -29.48 -5.85
N VAL A 215 -15.87 -29.77 -6.61
CA VAL A 215 -14.49 -29.50 -6.21
C VAL A 215 -14.29 -28.00 -6.07
N LEU A 216 -13.65 -27.59 -4.98
CA LEU A 216 -13.37 -26.19 -4.66
C LEU A 216 -12.03 -25.75 -5.27
N ASN A 217 -11.01 -26.59 -5.13
CA ASN A 217 -9.67 -26.29 -5.61
C ASN A 217 -8.91 -27.57 -6.00
N THR A 218 -7.96 -27.45 -6.91
CA THR A 218 -7.06 -28.53 -7.31
C THR A 218 -5.73 -27.94 -7.75
N PHE A 219 -4.63 -28.57 -7.38
CA PHE A 219 -3.29 -28.16 -7.81
C PHE A 219 -2.34 -29.35 -7.92
N LYS A 220 -1.30 -29.18 -8.74
CA LYS A 220 -0.21 -30.15 -8.90
C LYS A 220 0.89 -29.95 -7.85
N TYR A 221 1.45 -31.05 -7.35
CA TYR A 221 2.66 -31.06 -6.54
C TYR A 221 3.66 -32.04 -7.14
N VAL A 222 4.88 -31.58 -7.40
CA VAL A 222 5.93 -32.36 -8.07
C VAL A 222 7.10 -32.56 -7.10
N THR A 223 7.50 -33.81 -6.90
CA THR A 223 8.76 -34.19 -6.24
C THR A 223 9.74 -34.74 -7.28
N GLU A 224 10.97 -35.09 -6.86
CA GLU A 224 11.94 -35.73 -7.76
C GLU A 224 11.44 -37.05 -8.36
N ASP A 225 10.59 -37.77 -7.60
CA ASP A 225 10.18 -39.13 -7.95
C ASP A 225 8.72 -39.23 -8.43
N VAL A 226 7.84 -38.28 -8.08
CA VAL A 226 6.39 -38.43 -8.26
C VAL A 226 5.70 -37.10 -8.59
N THR A 227 4.72 -37.16 -9.51
CA THR A 227 3.74 -36.08 -9.69
C THR A 227 2.42 -36.44 -9.00
N LEU A 228 2.03 -35.62 -8.03
CA LEU A 228 0.78 -35.73 -7.30
C LEU A 228 -0.20 -34.63 -7.70
N ILE A 229 -1.49 -34.95 -7.69
CA ILE A 229 -2.58 -33.97 -7.83
C ILE A 229 -3.42 -34.01 -6.56
N ILE A 230 -3.60 -32.85 -5.95
CA ILE A 230 -4.37 -32.69 -4.71
C ILE A 230 -5.68 -32.01 -5.08
N SER A 231 -6.80 -32.61 -4.69
CA SER A 231 -8.14 -32.10 -4.95
C SER A 231 -8.91 -31.98 -3.64
N ILE A 232 -9.54 -30.83 -3.43
CA ILE A 232 -10.36 -30.56 -2.24
C ILE A 232 -11.79 -30.23 -2.66
N ALA A 233 -12.73 -30.87 -1.98
CA ALA A 233 -14.16 -30.63 -2.05
C ALA A 233 -14.69 -30.39 -0.63
N PRO A 234 -15.90 -29.81 -0.44
CA PRO A 234 -16.44 -29.49 0.88
C PRO A 234 -16.43 -30.66 1.88
N ASN A 235 -16.59 -31.88 1.37
CA ASN A 235 -16.69 -33.10 2.15
C ASN A 235 -15.47 -34.05 2.05
N SER A 236 -14.45 -33.74 1.25
CA SER A 236 -13.34 -34.68 1.02
C SER A 236 -12.06 -34.02 0.53
N LEU A 237 -10.93 -34.61 0.93
CA LEU A 237 -9.59 -34.29 0.46
C LEU A 237 -8.97 -35.54 -0.18
N SER A 238 -8.68 -35.48 -1.47
CA SER A 238 -8.13 -36.59 -2.25
C SER A 238 -6.76 -36.24 -2.83
N VAL A 239 -5.87 -37.23 -2.85
CA VAL A 239 -4.55 -37.14 -3.50
C VAL A 239 -4.43 -38.25 -4.53
N PHE A 240 -4.02 -37.87 -5.73
CA PHE A 240 -3.91 -38.76 -6.88
C PHE A 240 -2.47 -38.85 -7.35
N HIS A 241 -2.03 -40.05 -7.70
CA HIS A 241 -0.71 -40.28 -8.28
C HIS A 241 -0.84 -40.33 -9.81
N VAL A 242 -0.24 -39.36 -10.51
CA VAL A 242 -0.43 -39.22 -11.96
C VAL A 242 0.05 -40.45 -12.72
N ASP A 243 1.25 -40.94 -12.42
CA ASP A 243 1.84 -42.07 -13.15
C ASP A 243 1.09 -43.39 -12.97
N ASN A 244 0.54 -43.63 -11.78
CA ASN A 244 -0.20 -44.85 -11.46
C ASN A 244 -1.69 -44.77 -11.80
N GLN A 245 -2.17 -43.61 -12.26
CA GLN A 245 -3.58 -43.33 -12.56
C GLN A 245 -4.54 -43.84 -11.46
N SER A 246 -4.10 -43.79 -10.19
CA SER A 246 -4.88 -44.24 -9.04
C SER A 246 -4.90 -43.18 -7.93
N PRO A 247 -6.02 -43.06 -7.20
CA PRO A 247 -6.06 -42.26 -5.98
C PRO A 247 -5.08 -42.89 -4.99
N LEU A 248 -4.11 -42.10 -4.52
CA LEU A 248 -3.18 -42.52 -3.48
C LEU A 248 -3.94 -42.71 -2.16
N TRP A 249 -4.79 -41.73 -1.81
CA TRP A 249 -5.72 -41.83 -0.69
C TRP A 249 -6.80 -40.74 -0.75
N ASN A 250 -7.86 -40.95 0.04
CA ASN A 250 -8.96 -40.00 0.24
C ASN A 250 -9.30 -39.91 1.74
N LEU A 251 -9.52 -38.68 2.21
CA LEU A 251 -9.98 -38.35 3.55
C LEU A 251 -11.37 -37.72 3.46
N LYS A 252 -12.39 -38.40 3.99
CA LYS A 252 -13.74 -37.86 4.11
C LYS A 252 -13.84 -36.93 5.33
N LEU A 253 -14.63 -35.87 5.19
CA LEU A 253 -14.91 -34.89 6.23
C LEU A 253 -15.46 -35.58 7.48
N GLU A 254 -16.51 -36.38 7.33
CA GLU A 254 -17.21 -37.07 8.44
C GLU A 254 -16.29 -37.99 9.24
N ASP A 255 -15.39 -38.71 8.55
CA ASP A 255 -14.52 -39.70 9.17
C ASP A 255 -13.30 -39.07 9.86
N PHE A 256 -12.71 -38.04 9.24
CA PHE A 256 -11.40 -37.55 9.64
C PHE A 256 -11.43 -36.14 10.24
N PHE A 257 -12.09 -35.19 9.58
CA PHE A 257 -12.01 -33.78 9.92
C PHE A 257 -13.07 -33.36 10.94
N GLN A 258 -14.31 -33.79 10.75
CA GLN A 258 -15.46 -33.49 11.60
C GLN A 258 -15.21 -33.84 13.08
N PRO A 259 -14.69 -35.04 13.45
CA PRO A 259 -14.43 -35.37 14.84
C PRO A 259 -13.36 -34.46 15.47
N LYS A 260 -12.37 -34.02 14.68
CA LYS A 260 -11.28 -33.15 15.14
C LYS A 260 -11.77 -31.74 15.41
N ILE A 261 -12.58 -31.18 14.50
CA ILE A 261 -13.19 -29.87 14.69
C ILE A 261 -14.12 -29.90 15.90
N ALA A 262 -14.92 -30.95 16.05
CA ALA A 262 -15.78 -31.14 17.21
C ALA A 262 -15.00 -31.16 18.55
N VAL A 263 -13.83 -31.81 18.59
CA VAL A 263 -12.92 -31.77 19.74
C VAL A 263 -12.40 -30.35 20.00
N CYS A 264 -11.99 -29.60 18.97
CA CYS A 264 -11.54 -28.22 19.13
C CYS A 264 -12.65 -27.32 19.70
N PHE A 265 -13.90 -27.49 19.26
CA PHE A 265 -15.05 -26.78 19.83
C PHE A 265 -15.27 -27.10 21.31
N LYS A 266 -15.06 -28.37 21.70
CA LYS A 266 -15.18 -28.79 23.09
C LYS A 266 -14.06 -28.24 23.97
N GLU A 267 -12.82 -28.35 23.52
CA GLU A 267 -11.64 -27.99 24.31
C GLU A 267 -11.41 -26.48 24.37
N ASP A 268 -11.45 -25.80 23.21
CA ASP A 268 -11.07 -24.39 23.11
C ASP A 268 -12.26 -23.43 23.22
N LEU A 269 -13.45 -23.85 22.77
CA LEU A 269 -14.66 -23.01 22.74
C LEU A 269 -15.71 -23.40 23.79
N GLN A 270 -15.46 -24.48 24.56
CA GLN A 270 -16.34 -24.98 25.61
C GLN A 270 -17.78 -25.27 25.12
N ARG A 271 -17.90 -25.87 23.94
CA ARG A 271 -19.18 -26.22 23.30
C ARG A 271 -19.37 -27.73 23.16
N GLU A 272 -20.61 -28.17 22.96
CA GLU A 272 -20.91 -29.60 22.79
C GLU A 272 -20.45 -30.10 21.41
N ALA A 273 -19.71 -31.21 21.39
CA ALA A 273 -19.06 -31.73 20.19
C ALA A 273 -20.05 -32.26 19.14
N ASN A 274 -21.20 -32.79 19.57
CA ASN A 274 -22.22 -33.43 18.73
C ASN A 274 -23.06 -32.43 17.90
N LEU A 275 -22.98 -31.13 18.19
CA LEU A 275 -23.74 -30.08 17.50
C LEU A 275 -22.88 -29.24 16.56
N VAL A 276 -21.68 -29.72 16.24
CA VAL A 276 -20.73 -29.05 15.36
C VAL A 276 -20.92 -29.55 13.93
N CYS A 277 -20.88 -28.64 12.96
CA CYS A 277 -20.79 -28.95 11.53
C CYS A 277 -19.51 -28.31 10.99
N ALA A 278 -18.71 -29.08 10.25
CA ALA A 278 -17.48 -28.61 9.61
C ALA A 278 -17.61 -28.63 8.08
N GLU A 279 -16.78 -27.85 7.40
CA GLU A 279 -16.69 -27.83 5.95
C GLU A 279 -15.24 -27.50 5.53
N LEU A 280 -14.73 -28.24 4.54
CA LEU A 280 -13.41 -27.99 3.97
C LEU A 280 -13.45 -26.77 3.04
N ILE A 281 -12.48 -25.86 3.18
CA ILE A 281 -12.42 -24.60 2.41
C ILE A 281 -11.34 -24.67 1.34
N ASP A 282 -10.09 -24.87 1.75
CA ASP A 282 -8.95 -24.88 0.84
C ASP A 282 -7.77 -25.67 1.43
N VAL A 283 -6.79 -26.01 0.60
CA VAL A 283 -5.57 -26.74 1.01
C VAL A 283 -4.36 -26.23 0.24
N ALA A 284 -3.21 -26.20 0.91
CA ALA A 284 -1.94 -25.85 0.30
C ALA A 284 -0.79 -26.63 0.96
N VAL A 285 0.31 -26.80 0.23
CA VAL A 285 1.54 -27.40 0.78
C VAL A 285 2.24 -26.38 1.68
N PHE A 286 2.61 -26.81 2.88
CA PHE A 286 3.31 -25.97 3.85
C PHE A 286 4.30 -26.80 4.66
N ARG A 287 5.59 -26.45 4.58
CA ARG A 287 6.71 -27.07 5.30
C ARG A 287 6.73 -28.60 5.18
N GLY A 288 6.61 -29.06 3.95
CA GLY A 288 6.59 -30.49 3.60
C GLY A 288 5.26 -31.19 3.91
N GLY A 289 4.35 -30.60 4.69
CA GLY A 289 3.02 -31.14 4.97
C GLY A 289 1.89 -30.49 4.16
N LEU A 290 0.65 -30.89 4.43
CA LEU A 290 -0.55 -30.24 3.88
C LEU A 290 -1.23 -29.40 4.96
N LEU A 291 -1.39 -28.11 4.69
CA LEU A 291 -2.19 -27.21 5.50
C LEU A 291 -3.60 -27.12 4.93
N VAL A 292 -4.58 -27.57 5.70
CA VAL A 292 -5.99 -27.60 5.35
C VAL A 292 -6.73 -26.52 6.13
N LEU A 293 -7.44 -25.66 5.42
CA LEU A 293 -8.33 -24.65 6.00
C LEU A 293 -9.74 -25.25 6.12
N VAL A 294 -10.29 -25.22 7.32
CA VAL A 294 -11.59 -25.81 7.65
C VAL A 294 -12.44 -24.76 8.36
N GLY A 295 -13.68 -24.59 7.92
CA GLY A 295 -14.65 -23.80 8.67
C GLY A 295 -15.51 -24.72 9.54
N GLY A 296 -15.86 -24.26 10.74
CA GLY A 296 -16.71 -24.99 11.66
C GLY A 296 -17.76 -24.08 12.29
N VAL A 297 -18.96 -24.59 12.46
CA VAL A 297 -20.07 -23.89 13.11
C VAL A 297 -20.74 -24.81 14.11
N HIS A 298 -21.01 -24.30 15.30
CA HIS A 298 -21.85 -24.98 16.29
C HIS A 298 -23.30 -24.57 16.08
N GLU A 299 -24.26 -25.46 16.32
CA GLU A 299 -25.69 -25.20 16.09
C GLU A 299 -26.16 -23.89 16.74
N GLU A 300 -25.79 -23.68 18.00
CA GLU A 300 -26.10 -22.48 18.78
C GLU A 300 -25.20 -21.25 18.48
N SER A 301 -24.14 -21.41 17.68
CA SER A 301 -23.28 -20.28 17.30
C SER A 301 -23.89 -19.51 16.15
N THR A 302 -23.83 -18.19 16.23
CA THR A 302 -24.17 -17.31 15.10
C THR A 302 -22.99 -17.09 14.15
N ARG A 303 -21.81 -17.67 14.46
CA ARG A 303 -20.58 -17.44 13.72
C ARG A 303 -19.89 -18.72 13.29
N ILE A 304 -19.28 -18.62 12.12
CA ILE A 304 -18.36 -19.59 11.56
C ILE A 304 -16.97 -19.31 12.15
N HIS A 305 -16.35 -20.36 12.65
CA HIS A 305 -14.99 -20.36 13.17
C HIS A 305 -14.06 -20.99 12.15
N LEU A 306 -12.88 -20.40 11.95
CA LEU A 306 -11.88 -20.95 11.04
C LEU A 306 -10.81 -21.73 11.82
N PHE A 307 -10.42 -22.87 11.26
CA PHE A 307 -9.41 -23.77 11.79
C PHE A 307 -8.38 -24.06 10.72
N ALA A 308 -7.11 -24.10 11.12
CA ALA A 308 -6.02 -24.57 10.29
C ALA A 308 -5.55 -25.93 10.83
N LEU A 309 -5.53 -26.94 9.98
CA LEU A 309 -5.08 -28.29 10.31
C LEU A 309 -3.87 -28.63 9.46
N TRP A 310 -2.80 -29.11 10.08
CA TRP A 310 -1.60 -29.52 9.35
C TRP A 310 -1.40 -31.03 9.42
N LEU A 311 -1.33 -31.64 8.24
CA LEU A 311 -1.00 -33.05 8.02
C LEU A 311 0.50 -33.13 7.79
N GLY A 312 1.17 -34.07 8.46
CA GLY A 312 2.62 -34.22 8.37
C GLY A 312 3.11 -34.68 6.99
N PRO A 313 4.42 -34.62 6.73
CA PRO A 313 5.04 -34.86 5.42
C PRO A 313 4.81 -36.27 4.84
N GLU A 314 4.37 -37.23 5.65
CA GLU A 314 3.99 -38.58 5.23
C GLU A 314 2.84 -38.61 4.21
N TRP A 315 2.09 -37.52 4.07
CA TRP A 315 0.96 -37.40 3.15
C TRP A 315 1.32 -37.75 1.69
N ILE A 316 2.59 -37.57 1.31
CA ILE A 316 3.11 -37.86 -0.03
C ILE A 316 3.09 -39.37 -0.32
N PHE A 317 3.23 -40.21 0.71
CA PHE A 317 3.43 -41.65 0.55
C PHE A 317 2.26 -42.48 1.08
N GLN A 318 1.52 -41.96 2.06
CA GLN A 318 0.47 -42.71 2.75
C GLN A 318 -0.66 -41.81 3.23
N LYS A 319 -1.82 -42.43 3.46
CA LYS A 319 -2.99 -41.77 4.04
C LYS A 319 -2.65 -41.24 5.45
N PRO A 320 -2.84 -39.94 5.72
CA PRO A 320 -2.65 -39.40 7.07
C PRO A 320 -3.64 -40.02 8.07
N GLU A 321 -3.14 -40.54 9.20
CA GLU A 321 -3.97 -41.09 10.27
C GLU A 321 -4.39 -40.03 11.30
N LYS A 322 -3.58 -38.97 11.44
CA LYS A 322 -3.83 -37.89 12.39
C LYS A 322 -3.35 -36.54 11.87
N THR A 323 -3.90 -35.50 12.46
CA THR A 323 -3.41 -34.12 12.32
C THR A 323 -2.26 -33.95 13.31
N ARG A 324 -1.12 -33.41 12.85
CA ARG A 324 0.04 -33.19 13.72
C ARG A 324 -0.02 -31.83 14.41
N PHE A 325 -0.68 -30.86 13.79
CA PHE A 325 -0.93 -29.55 14.36
C PHE A 325 -2.33 -29.07 14.00
N HIS A 326 -2.94 -28.30 14.91
CA HIS A 326 -4.18 -27.59 14.66
C HIS A 326 -4.14 -26.24 15.36
N ALA A 327 -4.83 -25.25 14.79
CA ALA A 327 -4.98 -23.94 15.41
C ALA A 327 -6.33 -23.31 15.06
N ILE A 328 -6.92 -22.63 16.03
CA ILE A 328 -8.07 -21.75 15.81
C ILE A 328 -7.58 -20.41 15.29
N ILE A 329 -8.13 -19.98 14.15
CA ILE A 329 -7.83 -18.68 13.56
C ILE A 329 -8.77 -17.65 14.20
N GLN A 330 -8.20 -16.75 15.01
CA GLN A 330 -8.97 -15.73 15.70
C GLN A 330 -9.39 -14.60 14.73
N ILE A 331 -10.68 -14.57 14.42
CA ILE A 331 -11.29 -13.52 13.59
C ILE A 331 -11.56 -12.28 14.45
N THR A 332 -10.66 -11.30 14.39
CA THR A 332 -10.77 -10.04 15.14
C THR A 332 -11.41 -8.92 14.31
N GLU A 333 -11.18 -8.92 13.00
CA GLU A 333 -11.74 -7.97 12.03
C GLU A 333 -12.74 -8.67 11.10
N HIS A 334 -13.59 -7.89 10.41
CA HIS A 334 -14.57 -8.40 9.43
C HIS A 334 -15.52 -9.50 9.94
N LYS A 335 -15.76 -9.56 11.25
CA LYS A 335 -16.59 -10.59 11.92
C LYS A 335 -17.98 -10.79 11.33
N SER A 336 -18.57 -9.74 10.75
CA SER A 336 -19.89 -9.80 10.10
C SER A 336 -19.91 -10.66 8.84
N LEU A 337 -18.75 -10.93 8.21
CA LEU A 337 -18.66 -11.82 7.05
C LEU A 337 -18.67 -13.29 7.45
N PHE A 338 -18.33 -13.60 8.69
CA PHE A 338 -18.25 -14.96 9.25
C PHE A 338 -19.52 -15.33 10.02
N MET A 339 -20.66 -14.80 9.62
CA MET A 339 -21.95 -15.14 10.19
C MET A 339 -22.44 -16.45 9.59
N LYS A 340 -23.13 -17.27 10.38
CA LYS A 340 -23.64 -18.59 9.96
C LYS A 340 -24.57 -18.51 8.75
N GLU A 341 -25.27 -17.39 8.58
CA GLU A 341 -26.18 -17.15 7.45
C GLU A 341 -25.45 -16.84 6.13
N ASN A 342 -24.13 -16.65 6.16
CA ASN A 342 -23.33 -16.30 5.00
C ASN A 342 -22.53 -17.50 4.46
N ASP A 343 -23.22 -18.42 3.77
CA ASP A 343 -22.59 -19.62 3.19
C ASP A 343 -21.53 -19.29 2.13
N GLN A 344 -21.54 -18.09 1.55
CA GLN A 344 -20.54 -17.67 0.55
C GLN A 344 -19.13 -17.53 1.14
N ILE A 345 -18.97 -17.49 2.46
CA ILE A 345 -17.65 -17.36 3.07
C ILE A 345 -16.75 -18.55 2.73
N TYR A 346 -17.31 -19.76 2.63
CA TYR A 346 -16.56 -20.97 2.31
C TYR A 346 -16.01 -20.95 0.89
N SER A 347 -16.76 -20.41 -0.08
CA SER A 347 -16.33 -20.30 -1.48
C SER A 347 -15.43 -19.10 -1.76
N ASN A 348 -15.42 -18.09 -0.89
CA ASN A 348 -14.73 -16.82 -1.13
C ASN A 348 -13.35 -16.72 -0.47
N LEU A 349 -12.93 -17.74 0.28
CA LEU A 349 -11.63 -17.77 0.93
C LEU A 349 -10.66 -18.61 0.11
N SER A 350 -9.46 -18.08 -0.12
CA SER A 350 -8.38 -18.81 -0.80
C SER A 350 -7.11 -18.80 0.03
N LEU A 351 -6.56 -19.98 0.26
CA LEU A 351 -5.31 -20.20 0.97
C LEU A 351 -4.14 -20.04 0.01
N CYS A 352 -3.30 -19.05 0.27
CA CYS A 352 -2.20 -18.64 -0.60
C CYS A 352 -0.88 -18.71 0.17
N ILE A 353 0.02 -19.60 -0.25
CA ILE A 353 1.33 -19.77 0.37
C ILE A 353 2.39 -19.70 -0.73
N PRO A 354 3.22 -18.65 -0.78
CA PRO A 354 4.35 -18.60 -1.71
C PRO A 354 5.32 -19.75 -1.49
N LYS A 355 5.95 -20.23 -2.56
CA LYS A 355 6.92 -21.34 -2.51
C LYS A 355 8.05 -21.10 -1.50
N MET A 356 8.61 -19.89 -1.50
CA MET A 356 9.66 -19.51 -0.54
C MET A 356 9.18 -19.50 0.91
N THR A 357 7.87 -19.34 1.15
CA THR A 357 7.28 -19.43 2.49
C THR A 357 6.96 -20.88 2.86
N SER A 358 6.44 -21.68 1.92
CA SER A 358 6.16 -23.10 2.17
C SER A 358 7.43 -23.90 2.42
N GLU A 359 8.54 -23.57 1.76
CA GLU A 359 9.83 -24.27 1.86
C GLU A 359 10.81 -23.59 2.83
N ALA A 360 10.37 -22.54 3.54
CA ALA A 360 11.23 -21.75 4.41
C ALA A 360 11.83 -22.59 5.55
N THR A 361 13.15 -22.47 5.75
CA THR A 361 13.89 -23.07 6.88
C THR A 361 13.90 -22.17 8.12
N SER A 362 13.36 -20.95 8.04
CA SER A 362 13.15 -20.06 9.18
C SER A 362 11.91 -19.18 9.00
N ALA A 363 11.40 -18.59 10.09
CA ALA A 363 10.25 -17.68 10.04
C ALA A 363 10.62 -16.23 9.65
N GLU A 364 11.90 -15.85 9.72
CA GLU A 364 12.36 -14.45 9.65
C GLU A 364 12.19 -13.78 8.27
N ARG A 365 11.96 -14.55 7.21
CA ARG A 365 11.92 -14.06 5.82
C ARG A 365 10.62 -14.36 5.08
N THR A 366 9.58 -14.76 5.81
CA THR A 366 8.30 -15.16 5.21
C THR A 366 7.27 -14.07 5.43
N ASP A 367 6.38 -13.84 4.45
CA ASP A 367 5.19 -12.97 4.59
C ASP A 367 4.01 -13.71 5.27
N GLY A 368 4.25 -14.96 5.68
CA GLY A 368 3.30 -15.83 6.39
C GLY A 368 2.36 -16.58 5.46
N ILE A 369 1.39 -17.26 6.06
CA ILE A 369 0.33 -17.98 5.32
C ILE A 369 -0.80 -16.99 5.05
N LEU A 370 -1.07 -16.71 3.77
CA LEU A 370 -2.06 -15.70 3.41
C LEU A 370 -3.42 -16.36 3.14
N ILE A 371 -4.48 -15.72 3.59
CA ILE A 371 -5.85 -16.06 3.24
C ILE A 371 -6.47 -14.82 2.58
N ILE A 372 -6.94 -14.98 1.36
CA ILE A 372 -7.53 -13.91 0.55
C ILE A 372 -9.05 -14.04 0.59
N HIS A 373 -9.73 -12.92 0.80
CA HIS A 373 -11.16 -12.73 0.63
C HIS A 373 -11.38 -11.54 -0.33
N PRO A 374 -12.50 -11.45 -1.08
CA PRO A 374 -12.78 -10.30 -1.97
C PRO A 374 -12.75 -8.91 -1.32
N LEU A 375 -12.79 -8.83 0.01
CA LEU A 375 -12.84 -7.58 0.78
C LEU A 375 -11.59 -7.33 1.64
N PHE A 376 -10.78 -8.35 1.90
CA PHE A 376 -9.61 -8.24 2.77
C PHE A 376 -8.62 -9.39 2.52
N ALA A 377 -7.37 -9.20 2.91
CA ALA A 377 -6.43 -10.29 3.09
C ALA A 377 -6.09 -10.43 4.58
N MET A 378 -5.75 -11.64 5.01
CA MET A 378 -5.14 -11.87 6.31
C MET A 378 -3.92 -12.77 6.19
N THR A 379 -2.95 -12.61 7.09
CA THR A 379 -1.78 -13.48 7.21
C THR A 379 -1.79 -14.17 8.57
N LEU A 380 -1.42 -15.46 8.56
CA LEU A 380 -1.31 -16.33 9.71
C LEU A 380 0.17 -16.67 9.94
N TYR A 381 0.62 -16.55 11.18
CA TYR A 381 1.90 -17.10 11.62
C TYR A 381 1.68 -18.18 12.65
N PHE A 382 2.15 -19.36 12.30
CA PHE A 382 2.26 -20.51 13.18
C PHE A 382 3.69 -20.65 13.70
N PRO A 383 3.89 -21.43 14.79
CA PRO A 383 5.22 -21.84 15.23
C PRO A 383 6.05 -22.39 14.08
N PHE A 384 7.36 -22.19 14.14
CA PHE A 384 8.22 -22.67 13.07
C PHE A 384 8.21 -24.22 12.98
N ASN A 385 8.38 -24.88 14.13
CA ASN A 385 8.24 -26.33 14.24
C ASN A 385 6.78 -26.70 14.55
N LEU A 386 6.05 -27.21 13.56
CA LEU A 386 4.66 -27.65 13.73
C LEU A 386 4.53 -29.04 14.34
N GLU A 387 5.57 -29.88 14.32
CA GLU A 387 5.51 -31.20 14.96
C GLU A 387 5.61 -31.12 16.49
N LYS A 388 6.36 -30.13 16.97
CA LYS A 388 6.55 -29.84 18.40
C LYS A 388 6.42 -28.33 18.60
N PRO A 389 5.20 -27.78 18.52
CA PRO A 389 4.99 -26.34 18.66
C PRO A 389 5.33 -25.91 20.09
N GLU A 390 6.12 -24.86 20.22
CA GLU A 390 6.38 -24.23 21.53
C GLU A 390 5.13 -23.55 22.10
N SER A 391 4.18 -23.17 21.23
CA SER A 391 2.90 -22.57 21.59
C SER A 391 1.87 -22.75 20.47
N ASN A 392 0.61 -23.02 20.78
CA ASN A 392 -0.47 -23.05 19.77
C ASN A 392 -1.01 -21.65 19.41
N LYS A 393 -0.37 -20.58 19.88
CA LYS A 393 -0.80 -19.21 19.58
C LYS A 393 -0.52 -18.89 18.11
N THR A 394 -1.58 -18.51 17.40
CA THR A 394 -1.51 -18.01 16.03
C THR A 394 -1.51 -16.49 16.05
N LEU A 395 -0.56 -15.86 15.36
CA LEU A 395 -0.61 -14.43 15.09
C LEU A 395 -1.42 -14.21 13.81
N VAL A 396 -2.43 -13.34 13.89
CA VAL A 396 -3.23 -12.94 12.73
C VAL A 396 -3.05 -11.44 12.49
N ARG A 397 -2.83 -11.06 11.23
CA ARG A 397 -2.82 -9.66 10.78
C ARG A 397 -3.72 -9.51 9.55
N TYR A 398 -4.37 -8.37 9.44
CA TYR A 398 -5.35 -8.09 8.38
C TYR A 398 -4.88 -6.90 7.53
N ALA A 399 -5.26 -6.93 6.27
CA ALA A 399 -5.19 -5.80 5.35
C ALA A 399 -6.55 -5.68 4.66
N SER A 400 -7.31 -4.65 5.03
CA SER A 400 -8.60 -4.36 4.40
C SER A 400 -8.40 -3.72 3.04
N TYR A 401 -9.17 -4.15 2.04
CA TYR A 401 -9.14 -3.51 0.74
C TYR A 401 -9.91 -2.17 0.80
N PRO A 402 -9.51 -1.14 0.04
CA PRO A 402 -10.23 0.12 0.05
C PRO A 402 -11.68 -0.09 -0.44
N LYS A 403 -12.66 0.53 0.22
CA LYS A 403 -14.11 0.29 -0.02
C LYS A 403 -14.61 0.49 -1.46
N LYS A 404 -13.85 1.21 -2.30
CA LYS A 404 -14.19 1.47 -3.70
C LYS A 404 -13.46 0.54 -4.67
N GLU A 405 -12.49 -0.22 -4.18
CA GLU A 405 -11.75 -1.19 -4.98
C GLU A 405 -12.48 -2.52 -4.98
N GLN A 406 -12.30 -3.24 -6.09
CA GLN A 406 -12.77 -4.61 -6.24
C GLN A 406 -11.58 -5.50 -6.57
N LEU A 407 -11.46 -6.62 -5.85
CA LEU A 407 -10.52 -7.68 -6.19
C LEU A 407 -10.98 -8.35 -7.49
N ILE A 408 -10.14 -8.34 -8.51
CA ILE A 408 -10.42 -8.97 -9.82
C ILE A 408 -9.59 -10.24 -10.05
N GLY A 409 -8.61 -10.49 -9.21
CA GLY A 409 -7.75 -11.65 -9.32
C GLY A 409 -6.64 -11.67 -8.29
N TYR A 410 -6.00 -12.83 -8.16
CA TYR A 410 -4.80 -13.01 -7.35
C TYR A 410 -3.89 -14.05 -8.00
N ALA A 411 -2.63 -14.05 -7.60
CA ALA A 411 -1.66 -15.04 -8.06
C ALA A 411 -0.67 -15.39 -6.94
N ILE A 412 -0.24 -16.65 -6.92
CA ILE A 412 0.78 -17.16 -6.02
C ILE A 412 2.05 -17.36 -6.85
N CYS A 413 3.05 -16.54 -6.58
CA CYS A 413 4.37 -16.63 -7.19
C CYS A 413 5.36 -17.31 -6.23
N GLU A 414 6.60 -17.51 -6.67
CA GLU A 414 7.62 -18.13 -5.82
C GLU A 414 7.85 -17.34 -4.54
N GLN A 415 7.94 -16.02 -4.66
CA GLN A 415 8.30 -15.15 -3.54
C GLN A 415 7.10 -14.52 -2.83
N TYR A 416 6.08 -14.09 -3.58
CA TYR A 416 5.00 -13.25 -3.06
C TYR A 416 3.63 -13.70 -3.55
N VAL A 417 2.60 -13.29 -2.82
CA VAL A 417 1.22 -13.32 -3.30
C VAL A 417 0.86 -11.95 -3.84
N TYR A 418 0.29 -11.94 -5.03
CA TYR A 418 -0.18 -10.73 -5.70
C TYR A 418 -1.70 -10.67 -5.67
N VAL A 419 -2.24 -9.49 -5.42
CA VAL A 419 -3.67 -9.19 -5.57
C VAL A 419 -3.85 -8.11 -6.61
N MET A 420 -4.87 -8.27 -7.44
CA MET A 420 -5.15 -7.39 -8.56
C MET A 420 -6.44 -6.65 -8.27
N MET A 421 -6.34 -5.34 -8.15
CA MET A 421 -7.45 -4.45 -7.85
C MET A 421 -7.87 -3.71 -9.09
N LEU A 422 -9.18 -3.59 -9.31
CA LEU A 422 -9.76 -2.99 -10.50
C LEU A 422 -9.19 -1.60 -10.83
N ASP A 423 -9.11 -0.69 -9.85
CA ASP A 423 -8.75 0.71 -10.08
C ASP A 423 -7.30 1.02 -9.69
N THR A 424 -6.82 0.42 -8.59
CA THR A 424 -5.47 0.71 -8.06
C THR A 424 -4.34 -0.13 -8.66
N GLY A 425 -4.67 -1.20 -9.38
CA GLY A 425 -3.70 -2.06 -10.06
C GLY A 425 -3.22 -3.24 -9.21
N ILE A 426 -1.99 -3.69 -9.48
CA ILE A 426 -1.42 -4.90 -8.90
C ILE A 426 -0.65 -4.56 -7.61
N HIS A 427 -0.94 -5.29 -6.54
CA HIS A 427 -0.32 -5.13 -5.24
C HIS A 427 0.31 -6.44 -4.78
N THR A 428 1.41 -6.35 -4.04
CA THR A 428 1.94 -7.47 -3.27
C THR A 428 1.39 -7.42 -1.86
N LEU A 429 1.03 -8.59 -1.33
CA LEU A 429 0.74 -8.75 0.10
C LEU A 429 2.05 -8.99 0.83
N ARG A 430 2.42 -8.07 1.72
CA ARG A 430 3.70 -8.10 2.44
C ARG A 430 3.48 -7.91 3.93
N LEU A 431 4.10 -8.77 4.75
CA LEU A 431 4.19 -8.50 6.17
C LEU A 431 5.44 -7.67 6.42
N LEU A 432 5.22 -6.41 6.81
CA LEU A 432 6.29 -5.46 7.05
C LEU A 432 6.19 -4.93 8.48
N HIS A 433 7.28 -4.34 8.98
CA HIS A 433 7.20 -3.64 10.26
C HIS A 433 6.20 -2.47 10.13
N SER A 434 5.43 -2.21 11.18
CA SER A 434 4.56 -1.05 11.29
C SER A 434 5.37 0.20 10.97
N GLY A 435 4.93 0.97 9.97
CA GLY A 435 5.65 2.13 9.42
C GLY A 435 6.58 1.86 8.23
N PHE A 436 6.90 0.60 7.90
CA PHE A 436 7.88 0.26 6.84
C PHE A 436 7.31 0.36 5.42
N ALA A 437 6.07 -0.11 5.20
CA ALA A 437 5.31 0.20 3.97
C ALA A 437 5.11 1.70 3.77
N ASP A 438 5.25 2.44 4.86
CA ASP A 438 5.14 3.87 4.89
C ASP A 438 6.48 4.56 4.64
N HIS A 439 7.67 3.97 4.57
CA HIS A 439 8.92 4.77 4.44
C HIS A 439 9.14 5.44 3.07
N ASN A 440 8.97 4.71 1.96
CA ASN A 440 8.98 5.33 0.62
C ASN A 440 7.76 6.25 0.40
N LYS A 441 6.62 5.92 1.04
CA LYS A 441 5.43 6.78 1.07
C LYS A 441 5.62 7.97 2.02
N ASN A 442 6.46 7.89 3.05
CA ASN A 442 6.65 8.88 4.12
C ASN A 442 7.58 9.96 3.65
N ASN A 443 8.65 9.64 2.93
CA ASN A 443 9.44 10.68 2.26
C ASN A 443 8.57 11.43 1.24
N LYS A 444 7.75 10.72 0.45
CA LYS A 444 6.82 11.38 -0.47
C LYS A 444 5.70 12.14 0.24
N LYS A 445 5.16 11.63 1.35
CA LYS A 445 4.15 12.29 2.19
C LYS A 445 4.73 13.50 2.92
N LEU A 446 5.96 13.42 3.41
CA LEU A 446 6.71 14.51 4.04
C LEU A 446 7.05 15.56 3.00
N MET A 447 7.53 15.19 1.81
CA MET A 447 7.73 16.12 0.71
C MET A 447 6.42 16.80 0.28
N ASN A 448 5.31 16.05 0.22
CA ASN A 448 3.99 16.61 -0.08
C ASN A 448 3.50 17.53 1.05
N ALA A 449 3.68 17.14 2.31
CA ALA A 449 3.32 17.94 3.48
C ALA A 449 4.14 19.24 3.56
N PHE A 450 5.43 19.14 3.27
CA PHE A 450 6.34 20.29 3.16
C PHE A 450 5.92 21.22 2.02
N ALA A 451 5.58 20.65 0.85
CA ALA A 451 5.07 21.42 -0.28
C ALA A 451 3.71 22.09 0.03
N ASP A 452 2.80 21.40 0.74
CA ASP A 452 1.50 21.94 1.13
C ASP A 452 1.63 23.05 2.19
N ALA A 453 2.54 22.89 3.15
CA ALA A 453 2.89 23.92 4.13
C ALA A 453 3.42 25.20 3.44
N LYS A 454 4.31 25.03 2.44
CA LYS A 454 4.82 26.14 1.61
C LYS A 454 3.71 26.80 0.78
N ARG A 455 2.80 26.02 0.20
CA ARG A 455 1.66 26.56 -0.56
C ARG A 455 0.72 27.38 0.32
N LEU A 456 0.44 26.92 1.54
CA LEU A 456 -0.39 27.67 2.50
C LEU A 456 0.26 29.01 2.83
N ARG A 457 1.58 29.01 3.05
CA ARG A 457 2.35 30.24 3.29
C ARG A 457 2.19 31.21 2.11
N ASP A 458 2.49 30.75 0.90
CA ASP A 458 2.38 31.57 -0.32
C ASP A 458 0.94 32.11 -0.50
N ALA A 459 -0.06 31.26 -0.27
CA ALA A 459 -1.47 31.63 -0.35
C ALA A 459 -1.87 32.66 0.72
N SER A 460 -1.16 32.77 1.83
CA SER A 460 -1.49 33.72 2.91
C SER A 460 -0.98 35.14 2.64
N PHE A 461 0.04 35.27 1.79
CA PHE A 461 0.66 36.57 1.47
C PHE A 461 0.35 37.10 0.07
N ARG A 462 0.10 36.23 -0.91
CA ARG A 462 -0.14 36.65 -2.30
C ARG A 462 -1.61 36.97 -2.56
N SER A 463 -1.84 37.85 -3.54
CA SER A 463 -3.16 37.96 -4.17
C SER A 463 -3.49 36.64 -4.88
N LEU A 464 -4.76 36.37 -5.14
CA LEU A 464 -5.19 35.16 -5.86
C LEU A 464 -4.56 35.10 -7.26
N GLU A 465 -4.43 36.24 -7.94
CA GLU A 465 -3.86 36.34 -9.29
C GLU A 465 -2.34 36.06 -9.28
N ASP A 466 -1.60 36.68 -8.36
CA ASP A 466 -0.15 36.46 -8.22
C ASP A 466 0.20 35.04 -7.75
N PHE A 467 -0.71 34.40 -7.00
CA PHE A 467 -0.55 33.01 -6.56
C PHE A 467 -0.64 32.03 -7.73
N PHE A 468 -1.54 32.25 -8.70
CA PHE A 468 -1.67 31.37 -9.87
C PHE A 468 -0.58 31.61 -10.93
N ASP A 469 -0.15 32.86 -11.10
CA ASP A 469 0.86 33.20 -12.10
C ASP A 469 2.29 32.80 -11.70
N LYS A 470 2.50 32.38 -10.44
CA LYS A 470 3.79 31.95 -9.87
C LYS A 470 4.95 32.93 -10.08
N LYS A 471 4.67 34.20 -10.36
CA LYS A 471 5.70 35.23 -10.48
C LYS A 471 6.07 35.70 -9.08
N ASP A 472 7.33 35.54 -8.72
CA ASP A 472 7.89 36.27 -7.58
C ASP A 472 7.93 37.77 -7.95
N PRO A 473 7.62 38.68 -7.00
CA PRO A 473 7.67 40.12 -7.26
C PRO A 473 9.06 40.53 -7.76
N LYS A 474 9.14 41.52 -8.66
CA LYS A 474 10.45 42.04 -9.08
C LYS A 474 11.06 42.81 -7.92
N ILE A 475 12.39 42.94 -7.91
CA ILE A 475 13.09 43.68 -6.85
C ILE A 475 12.58 45.11 -6.69
N ASP A 476 12.24 45.77 -7.81
CA ASP A 476 11.73 47.15 -7.83
C ASP A 476 10.34 47.27 -7.18
N ASP A 477 9.62 46.15 -7.05
CA ASP A 477 8.30 46.07 -6.42
C ASP A 477 8.39 45.74 -4.91
N LEU A 478 9.57 45.35 -4.40
CA LEU A 478 9.74 44.97 -3.00
C LEU A 478 9.68 46.21 -2.10
N LYS A 479 8.64 46.27 -1.27
CA LYS A 479 8.47 47.33 -0.26
C LYS A 479 9.22 46.98 1.02
N SER A 480 9.64 48.01 1.75
CA SER A 480 10.14 47.82 3.12
C SER A 480 9.01 47.30 4.02
N MET A 481 9.38 46.41 4.92
CA MET A 481 8.50 45.84 5.92
C MET A 481 8.02 46.88 6.95
N GLU A 482 6.72 46.90 7.24
CA GLU A 482 6.15 47.71 8.34
C GLU A 482 5.82 46.84 9.56
N ARG A 483 5.55 47.47 10.72
CA ARG A 483 5.24 46.77 11.98
C ARG A 483 4.08 45.77 11.85
N ASN A 484 3.03 46.13 11.12
CA ASN A 484 1.86 45.27 10.90
C ASN A 484 2.19 44.04 10.05
N ASP A 485 3.19 44.16 9.16
CA ASP A 485 3.65 43.02 8.36
C ASP A 485 4.38 41.99 9.22
N ILE A 486 5.15 42.44 10.22
CA ILE A 486 5.87 41.56 11.15
C ILE A 486 4.90 40.64 11.86
N GLN A 487 3.84 41.21 12.43
CA GLN A 487 2.83 40.43 13.15
C GLN A 487 2.17 39.42 12.22
N LYS A 488 1.75 39.85 11.03
CA LYS A 488 1.11 38.97 10.04
C LYS A 488 2.04 37.84 9.59
N VAL A 489 3.32 38.14 9.33
CA VAL A 489 4.31 37.14 8.94
C VAL A 489 4.51 36.13 10.07
N SER A 490 4.57 36.60 11.32
CA SER A 490 4.72 35.73 12.51
C SER A 490 3.56 34.75 12.66
N GLU A 491 2.32 35.25 12.56
CA GLU A 491 1.12 34.44 12.72
C GLU A 491 1.03 33.36 11.62
N VAL A 492 1.34 33.72 10.38
CA VAL A 492 1.36 32.77 9.26
C VAL A 492 2.46 31.73 9.43
N GLU A 493 3.70 32.14 9.76
CA GLU A 493 4.80 31.19 9.90
C GLU A 493 4.57 30.19 11.05
N VAL A 494 4.09 30.66 12.20
CA VAL A 494 3.74 29.78 13.32
C VAL A 494 2.64 28.79 12.91
N THR A 495 1.63 29.25 12.17
CA THR A 495 0.56 28.38 11.66
C THR A 495 1.11 27.31 10.71
N VAL A 496 2.02 27.69 9.82
CA VAL A 496 2.67 26.78 8.87
C VAL A 496 3.54 25.75 9.60
N VAL A 497 4.29 26.17 10.62
CA VAL A 497 5.09 25.28 11.48
C VAL A 497 4.19 24.27 12.18
N LEU A 498 3.10 24.70 12.81
CA LEU A 498 2.20 23.79 13.52
C LEU A 498 1.57 22.76 12.58
N LEU A 499 1.14 23.19 11.38
CA LEU A 499 0.59 22.29 10.38
C LEU A 499 1.62 21.29 9.86
N TRP A 500 2.88 21.72 9.70
CA TRP A 500 3.98 20.85 9.34
C TRP A 500 4.24 19.79 10.43
N LEU A 501 4.33 20.22 11.69
CA LEU A 501 4.54 19.33 12.84
C LEU A 501 3.41 18.29 12.99
N ASP A 502 2.17 18.67 12.72
CA ASP A 502 1.00 17.77 12.71
C ASP A 502 1.07 16.66 11.64
N LYS A 503 1.95 16.79 10.64
CA LYS A 503 2.19 15.75 9.61
C LYS A 503 3.34 14.82 9.95
N ILE A 504 4.12 15.12 10.98
CA ILE A 504 5.27 14.33 11.40
C ILE A 504 4.80 13.36 12.48
N HIS A 505 4.56 12.10 12.07
CA HIS A 505 3.99 11.10 12.95
C HIS A 505 4.78 10.89 14.27
N PRO A 506 6.13 10.78 14.27
CA PRO A 506 6.89 10.67 15.52
C PRO A 506 6.67 11.87 16.45
N PHE A 507 6.57 13.09 15.92
CA PHE A 507 6.28 14.28 16.70
C PHE A 507 4.90 14.21 17.35
N CYS A 508 3.90 13.70 16.63
CA CYS A 508 2.53 13.53 17.12
C CYS A 508 2.41 12.53 18.28
N GLN A 509 3.41 11.68 18.52
CA GLN A 509 3.41 10.71 19.62
C GLN A 509 4.03 11.24 20.91
N LEU A 510 4.72 12.38 20.86
CA LEU A 510 5.44 12.94 22.01
C LEU A 510 4.51 13.40 23.15
N PRO A 511 5.00 13.37 24.41
CA PRO A 511 4.34 14.00 25.55
C PRO A 511 4.03 15.48 25.29
N LYS A 512 2.92 15.99 25.85
CA LYS A 512 2.49 17.40 25.63
C LYS A 512 3.54 18.43 26.04
N ALA A 513 4.26 18.19 27.14
CA ALA A 513 5.32 19.07 27.61
C ALA A 513 6.47 19.13 26.59
N ASP A 514 6.92 17.97 26.12
CA ASP A 514 8.00 17.83 25.14
C ASP A 514 7.61 18.43 23.78
N LYS A 515 6.36 18.21 23.31
CA LYS A 515 5.83 18.86 22.11
C LYS A 515 5.89 20.37 22.19
N LYS A 516 5.42 20.95 23.31
CA LYS A 516 5.43 22.40 23.50
C LYS A 516 6.86 22.93 23.43
N TYR A 517 7.78 22.31 24.18
CA TYR A 517 9.18 22.70 24.22
C TYR A 517 9.86 22.62 22.85
N LEU A 518 9.69 21.49 22.14
CA LEU A 518 10.24 21.31 20.80
C LEU A 518 9.63 22.26 19.78
N THR A 519 8.33 22.52 19.84
CA THR A 519 7.66 23.48 18.94
C THR A 519 8.26 24.86 19.08
N GLU A 520 8.39 25.37 20.31
CA GLU A 520 8.95 26.70 20.58
C GLU A 520 10.36 26.84 20.02
N ARG A 521 11.19 25.82 20.23
CA ARG A 521 12.59 25.79 19.78
C ARG A 521 12.71 25.66 18.26
N TYR A 522 11.94 24.78 17.66
CA TYR A 522 11.97 24.52 16.22
C TYR A 522 11.39 25.68 15.42
N THR A 523 10.38 26.38 15.93
CA THR A 523 9.75 27.53 15.25
C THR A 523 10.78 28.60 14.86
N LEU A 524 11.67 28.98 15.78
CA LEU A 524 12.75 29.94 15.51
C LEU A 524 13.65 29.46 14.36
N ARG A 525 14.13 28.21 14.43
CA ARG A 525 15.00 27.63 13.40
C ARG A 525 14.33 27.57 12.04
N LYS A 526 13.05 27.19 12.03
CA LYS A 526 12.25 27.08 10.83
C LYS A 526 12.05 28.44 10.16
N ILE A 527 11.69 29.47 10.94
CA ILE A 527 11.57 30.85 10.46
C ILE A 527 12.90 31.34 9.88
N SER A 528 14.03 31.07 10.56
CA SER A 528 15.37 31.40 10.05
C SER A 528 15.63 30.75 8.69
N LEU A 529 15.41 29.44 8.59
CA LEU A 529 15.60 28.66 7.36
C LEU A 529 14.73 29.18 6.22
N ASP A 530 13.47 29.49 6.50
CA ASP A 530 12.53 30.01 5.50
C ASP A 530 12.90 31.44 5.06
N LEU A 531 13.41 32.28 5.96
CA LEU A 531 13.91 33.62 5.63
C LEU A 531 15.14 33.56 4.73
N ILE A 532 16.08 32.65 5.01
CA ILE A 532 17.25 32.39 4.16
C ILE A 532 16.79 31.94 2.77
N HIS A 533 15.90 30.94 2.73
CA HIS A 533 15.37 30.42 1.47
C HIS A 533 14.61 31.50 0.68
N SER A 534 13.84 32.37 1.33
CA SER A 534 13.14 33.47 0.68
C SER A 534 14.13 34.49 0.10
N THR A 535 15.15 34.86 0.87
CA THR A 535 16.19 35.81 0.44
C THR A 535 17.01 35.26 -0.73
N ALA A 536 17.31 33.96 -0.74
CA ALA A 536 18.07 33.31 -1.81
C ALA A 536 17.43 33.43 -3.21
N LYS A 537 16.12 33.72 -3.28
CA LYS A 537 15.42 33.97 -4.55
C LYS A 537 15.75 35.32 -5.19
N TYR A 538 16.41 36.22 -4.46
CA TYR A 538 16.69 37.59 -4.91
C TYR A 538 18.20 37.89 -4.86
N PRO A 539 18.97 37.48 -5.90
CA PRO A 539 20.42 37.68 -5.95
C PRO A 539 20.89 39.12 -5.72
N GLU A 540 20.12 40.09 -6.21
CA GLU A 540 20.43 41.51 -6.05
C GLU A 540 20.29 41.98 -4.59
N CYS A 541 19.34 41.42 -3.83
CA CYS A 541 19.22 41.68 -2.40
C CYS A 541 20.40 41.08 -1.63
N LEU A 542 20.93 39.93 -2.08
CA LEU A 542 22.10 39.29 -1.50
C LEU A 542 23.36 40.16 -1.63
N VAL A 543 23.59 40.74 -2.81
CA VAL A 543 24.70 41.69 -3.04
C VAL A 543 24.57 42.91 -2.12
N ARG A 544 23.35 43.36 -1.86
CA ARG A 544 23.05 44.51 -0.98
C ARG A 544 22.99 44.16 0.51
N LYS A 545 23.20 42.89 0.88
CA LYS A 545 22.99 42.36 2.25
C LYS A 545 21.61 42.68 2.83
N GLN A 546 20.56 42.53 2.03
CA GLN A 546 19.18 42.76 2.42
C GLN A 546 18.42 41.43 2.50
N LEU A 547 17.67 41.21 3.59
CA LEU A 547 16.82 40.03 3.73
C LEU A 547 15.44 40.28 3.12
N VAL A 548 14.86 39.23 2.55
CA VAL A 548 13.50 39.25 1.99
C VAL A 548 12.65 38.22 2.74
N ALA A 549 11.59 38.66 3.42
CA ALA A 549 10.70 37.74 4.10
C ALA A 549 9.72 37.06 3.14
N ASN A 550 9.03 36.03 3.63
CA ASN A 550 8.11 35.21 2.83
C ASN A 550 6.91 35.96 2.25
N ASN A 551 6.59 37.15 2.76
CA ASN A 551 5.57 38.02 2.19
C ASN A 551 6.09 38.91 1.03
N GLY A 552 7.33 38.72 0.59
CA GLY A 552 7.93 39.51 -0.50
C GLY A 552 8.24 40.95 -0.09
N LYS A 553 8.59 41.19 1.18
CA LYS A 553 9.01 42.52 1.66
C LYS A 553 10.44 42.50 2.18
N LEU A 554 11.13 43.63 2.01
CA LEU A 554 12.50 43.84 2.49
C LEU A 554 12.50 44.03 4.00
N VAL A 555 13.22 43.18 4.71
CA VAL A 555 13.47 43.35 6.13
C VAL A 555 14.37 44.57 6.33
N PRO A 556 13.99 45.56 7.15
CA PRO A 556 14.77 46.76 7.35
C PRO A 556 16.12 46.42 8.02
N VAL A 557 17.21 46.64 7.29
CA VAL A 557 18.60 46.41 7.77
C VAL A 557 19.07 47.53 8.70
N LYS A 558 18.50 48.73 8.57
CA LYS A 558 18.83 49.89 9.41
C LYS A 558 17.67 50.18 10.38
N LEU A 559 18.00 50.22 11.67
CA LEU A 559 17.09 50.56 12.76
C LEU A 559 16.65 52.05 12.74
N ASP A 560 17.25 52.88 11.88
CA ASP A 560 17.05 54.34 11.82
C ASP A 560 15.58 54.76 11.59
N ASN A 561 14.75 53.86 11.03
CA ASN A 561 13.34 54.10 10.73
C ASN A 561 12.37 53.65 11.86
N LEU A 562 12.86 53.01 12.92
CA LEU A 562 12.07 52.52 14.06
C LEU A 562 12.21 53.44 15.29
N LYS A 563 12.32 54.75 15.09
CA LYS A 563 12.46 55.73 16.18
C LYS A 563 11.26 55.66 17.14
N ILE A 564 11.43 54.98 18.27
CA ILE A 564 10.59 55.23 19.45
C ILE A 564 11.03 56.56 20.03
N ARG A 565 10.08 57.38 20.45
CA ARG A 565 10.31 58.72 21.00
C ARG A 565 10.90 58.74 22.43
N GLU A 566 11.31 57.61 23.01
CA GLU A 566 11.61 57.49 24.46
C GLU A 566 12.92 56.78 24.83
N ASN A 567 13.78 56.40 23.87
CA ASN A 567 15.02 55.66 24.19
C ASN A 567 16.21 56.59 24.41
N THR A 568 17.11 56.22 25.33
CA THR A 568 18.39 56.93 25.50
C THR A 568 19.36 56.59 24.35
N ASP A 569 20.27 57.50 24.02
CA ASP A 569 21.29 57.26 22.98
C ASP A 569 22.15 56.01 23.26
N GLN A 570 22.37 55.71 24.54
CA GLN A 570 23.09 54.50 24.97
C GLN A 570 22.32 53.21 24.64
N GLN A 571 21.00 53.19 24.85
CA GLN A 571 20.15 52.03 24.50
C GLN A 571 20.08 51.82 22.99
N ILE A 572 20.03 52.91 22.21
CA ILE A 572 20.05 52.87 20.74
C ILE A 572 21.40 52.32 20.26
N ALA A 573 22.52 52.81 20.82
CA ALA A 573 23.85 52.34 20.45
C ALA A 573 24.09 50.86 20.82
N ALA A 574 23.67 50.43 22.02
CA ALA A 574 23.79 49.04 22.46
C ALA A 574 22.95 48.10 21.58
N SER A 575 21.70 48.46 21.30
CA SER A 575 20.82 47.65 20.44
C SER A 575 21.35 47.56 19.01
N LYS A 576 21.91 48.66 18.49
CA LYS A 576 22.55 48.67 17.18
C LYS A 576 23.79 47.78 17.15
N ALA A 577 24.62 47.80 18.19
CA ALA A 577 25.80 46.94 18.27
C ALA A 577 25.43 45.44 18.32
N VAL A 578 24.39 45.07 19.08
CA VAL A 578 23.88 43.69 19.12
C VAL A 578 23.31 43.28 17.76
N HIS A 579 22.50 44.15 17.14
CA HIS A 579 21.90 43.90 15.83
C HIS A 579 22.97 43.75 14.73
N ASP A 580 23.95 44.66 14.66
CA ASP A 580 24.98 44.65 13.63
C ASP A 580 25.91 43.43 13.79
N ARG A 581 26.23 43.04 15.04
CA ARG A 581 26.96 41.80 15.33
C ARG A 581 26.17 40.58 14.88
N PHE A 582 24.90 40.48 15.27
CA PHE A 582 24.04 39.36 14.91
C PHE A 582 23.88 39.24 13.40
N PHE A 583 23.47 40.33 12.73
CA PHE A 583 23.22 40.33 11.30
C PHE A 583 24.51 40.05 10.51
N GLY A 584 25.64 40.62 10.94
CA GLY A 584 26.94 40.35 10.34
C GLY A 584 27.34 38.87 10.44
N GLN A 585 27.22 38.29 11.64
CA GLN A 585 27.59 36.89 11.88
C GLN A 585 26.63 35.92 11.18
N PHE A 586 25.32 36.17 11.25
CA PHE A 586 24.30 35.37 10.55
C PHE A 586 24.51 35.39 9.04
N TRP A 587 24.94 36.53 8.48
CA TRP A 587 25.24 36.62 7.07
C TRP A 587 26.44 35.75 6.67
N ILE A 588 27.54 35.85 7.42
CA ILE A 588 28.80 35.16 7.13
C ILE A 588 28.70 33.65 7.39
N ASP A 589 28.07 33.25 8.50
CA ASP A 589 28.08 31.85 8.94
C ASP A 589 26.95 31.03 8.32
N VAL A 590 25.88 31.67 7.88
CA VAL A 590 24.65 30.97 7.48
C VAL A 590 24.21 31.32 6.07
N ILE A 591 23.97 32.60 5.79
CA ILE A 591 23.38 33.01 4.52
C ILE A 591 24.34 32.74 3.36
N ASP A 592 25.59 33.24 3.45
CA ASP A 592 26.58 33.07 2.39
C ASP A 592 26.88 31.58 2.10
N PRO A 593 27.13 30.71 3.11
CA PRO A 593 27.30 29.27 2.89
C PRO A 593 26.06 28.60 2.29
N PHE A 594 24.85 28.94 2.77
CA PHE A 594 23.60 28.34 2.29
C PHE A 594 23.37 28.63 0.80
N ILE A 595 23.57 29.88 0.38
CA ILE A 595 23.41 30.29 -1.03
C ILE A 595 24.48 29.66 -1.90
N LYS A 596 25.73 29.67 -1.45
CA LYS A 596 26.86 29.06 -2.17
C LYS A 596 26.64 27.57 -2.38
N ALA A 597 26.05 26.87 -1.41
CA ALA A 597 25.78 25.45 -1.49
C ALA A 597 24.68 25.09 -2.50
N ASN A 598 23.78 26.02 -2.83
CA ASN A 598 22.66 25.85 -3.77
C ASN A 598 21.91 24.53 -3.54
N LEU A 599 21.28 24.41 -2.38
CA LEU A 599 20.75 23.15 -1.87
C LEU A 599 19.61 22.57 -2.72
N TYR A 600 19.61 21.24 -2.88
CA TYR A 600 18.49 20.50 -3.49
C TYR A 600 17.28 20.43 -2.54
N PRO A 601 16.06 20.20 -3.06
CA PRO A 601 14.86 20.04 -2.23
C PRO A 601 15.00 18.97 -1.14
N GLU A 602 15.66 17.85 -1.45
CA GLU A 602 15.94 16.76 -0.52
C GLU A 602 16.93 17.18 0.57
N GLU A 603 17.95 17.98 0.23
CA GLU A 603 18.89 18.56 1.19
C GLU A 603 18.18 19.57 2.11
N ILE A 604 17.26 20.38 1.57
CA ILE A 604 16.45 21.32 2.36
C ILE A 604 15.53 20.55 3.33
N LEU A 605 14.87 19.49 2.87
CA LEU A 605 14.03 18.65 3.74
C LEU A 605 14.88 17.98 4.84
N PHE A 606 16.09 17.54 4.51
CA PHE A 606 17.01 16.99 5.49
C PHE A 606 17.40 18.03 6.55
N VAL A 607 17.82 19.23 6.13
CA VAL A 607 18.15 20.33 7.05
C VAL A 607 16.96 20.64 7.95
N ASP A 608 15.76 20.71 7.38
CA ASP A 608 14.55 21.02 8.15
C ASP A 608 14.22 19.93 9.19
N SER A 609 14.30 18.66 8.78
CA SER A 609 14.10 17.50 9.67
C SER A 609 15.17 17.43 10.76
N TRP A 610 16.41 17.76 10.42
CA TRP A 610 17.53 17.77 11.35
C TRP A 610 17.38 18.87 12.42
N LEU A 611 16.95 20.08 12.01
CA LEU A 611 16.72 21.21 12.91
C LEU A 611 15.56 20.95 13.89
N LEU A 612 14.55 20.18 13.47
CA LEU A 612 13.46 19.71 14.34
C LEU A 612 13.98 18.77 15.44
N TRP A 613 14.78 17.78 15.05
CA TRP A 613 15.25 16.71 15.93
C TRP A 613 16.59 16.98 16.60
N CYS A 614 17.11 18.21 16.55
CA CYS A 614 18.42 18.56 17.11
C CYS A 614 18.51 18.27 18.62
N VAL A 615 19.63 17.68 19.06
CA VAL A 615 19.88 17.23 20.45
C VAL A 615 20.70 18.24 21.28
N GLY A 616 21.15 19.37 20.68
CA GLY A 616 21.88 20.41 21.43
C GLY A 616 20.97 21.28 22.29
N ASN A 617 21.44 21.69 23.49
CA ASN A 617 20.70 22.50 24.49
C ASN A 617 19.40 21.83 25.01
N ASP A 618 19.54 20.61 25.53
CA ASP A 618 18.43 19.83 26.08
C ASP A 618 17.96 20.39 27.42
N GLY A 619 16.89 21.20 27.35
CA GLY A 619 16.06 21.52 28.50
C GLY A 619 15.30 20.29 29.03
N PRO A 620 14.09 20.46 29.58
CA PRO A 620 13.38 19.42 30.34
C PRO A 620 12.70 18.35 29.46
N LEU A 621 13.40 17.80 28.46
CA LEU A 621 12.90 16.70 27.64
C LEU A 621 13.06 15.35 28.36
N SER A 622 12.13 14.43 28.10
CA SER A 622 12.23 13.05 28.59
C SER A 622 13.31 12.25 27.83
N ASP A 623 13.88 11.24 28.47
CA ASP A 623 14.87 10.34 27.84
C ASP A 623 14.29 9.57 26.64
N GLU A 624 13.01 9.21 26.70
CA GLU A 624 12.28 8.60 25.59
C GLU A 624 12.26 9.52 24.37
N THR A 625 11.93 10.80 24.56
CA THR A 625 11.95 11.80 23.49
C THR A 625 13.36 12.00 22.94
N ARG A 626 14.39 12.07 23.79
CA ARG A 626 15.79 12.18 23.34
C ARG A 626 16.21 11.00 22.46
N ASN A 627 15.86 9.78 22.87
CA ASN A 627 16.15 8.58 22.10
C ASN A 627 15.42 8.59 20.74
N LEU A 628 14.16 9.01 20.71
CA LEU A 628 13.42 9.20 19.47
C LEU A 628 14.12 10.22 18.56
N MET A 629 14.51 11.37 19.09
CA MET A 629 15.20 12.42 18.34
C MET A 629 16.49 11.92 17.69
N ILE A 630 17.30 11.15 18.43
CA ILE A 630 18.53 10.54 17.89
C ILE A 630 18.19 9.58 16.75
N ASN A 631 17.19 8.72 16.95
CA ASN A 631 16.76 7.76 15.94
C ASN A 631 16.27 8.46 14.65
N GLU A 632 15.47 9.51 14.78
CA GLU A 632 14.95 10.27 13.65
C GLU A 632 16.06 11.01 12.88
N ARG A 633 17.09 11.54 13.56
CA ARG A 633 18.28 12.13 12.90
C ARG A 633 19.06 11.10 12.11
N GLU A 634 19.35 9.95 12.72
CA GLU A 634 20.07 8.87 12.04
C GLU A 634 19.28 8.31 10.86
N LEU A 635 17.95 8.27 10.96
CA LEU A 635 17.08 7.92 9.84
C LEU A 635 17.18 8.95 8.71
N ALA A 636 17.00 10.24 9.00
CA ALA A 636 17.11 11.30 8.01
C ALA A 636 18.49 11.29 7.30
N ARG A 637 19.56 11.00 8.06
CA ARG A 637 20.92 10.87 7.53
C ARG A 637 21.05 9.67 6.58
N LYS A 638 20.53 8.51 6.96
CA LYS A 638 20.54 7.30 6.10
C LYS A 638 19.81 7.54 4.80
N GLU A 639 18.65 8.20 4.85
CA GLU A 639 17.86 8.56 3.66
C GLU A 639 18.61 9.54 2.74
N LEU A 640 19.23 10.58 3.30
CA LEU A 640 20.05 11.50 2.50
C LEU A 640 21.26 10.80 1.88
N LEU A 641 21.96 9.95 2.63
CA LEU A 641 23.11 9.19 2.12
C LEU A 641 22.70 8.25 0.99
N LYS A 642 21.54 7.59 1.11
CA LYS A 642 20.98 6.77 0.03
C LYS A 642 20.71 7.63 -1.21
N TRP A 643 20.06 8.77 -1.06
CA TRP A 643 19.82 9.70 -2.17
C TRP A 643 21.13 10.20 -2.80
N TYR A 644 22.15 10.52 -2.00
CA TYR A 644 23.47 10.90 -2.50
C TYR A 644 24.16 9.79 -3.27
N LYS A 645 24.09 8.55 -2.79
CA LYS A 645 24.65 7.39 -3.48
C LYS A 645 24.00 7.19 -4.85
N ASP A 646 22.67 7.31 -4.90
CA ASP A 646 21.90 7.16 -6.14
C ASP A 646 22.17 8.30 -7.15
N ASN A 647 22.63 9.47 -6.67
CA ASN A 647 22.87 10.66 -7.49
C ASN A 647 24.35 11.07 -7.61
N GLY A 648 25.30 10.29 -7.07
CA GLY A 648 26.74 10.57 -7.11
C GLY A 648 27.19 11.84 -6.37
N LYS A 649 26.58 12.16 -5.21
CA LYS A 649 26.74 13.45 -4.50
C LYS A 649 27.30 13.35 -3.06
N GLU A 650 27.89 12.22 -2.68
CA GLU A 650 28.29 11.91 -1.30
C GLU A 650 29.21 12.96 -0.64
N GLN A 651 30.02 13.66 -1.43
CA GLN A 651 30.97 14.69 -0.96
C GLN A 651 30.27 15.92 -0.34
N ARG A 652 28.99 16.16 -0.66
CA ARG A 652 28.22 17.34 -0.20
C ARG A 652 27.74 17.25 1.24
N ILE A 653 27.80 16.07 1.86
CA ILE A 653 27.26 15.88 3.22
C ILE A 653 27.98 16.75 4.26
N LYS A 654 29.29 16.96 4.08
CA LYS A 654 30.10 17.77 5.01
C LYS A 654 29.69 19.24 4.95
N GLU A 655 29.54 19.79 3.74
CA GLU A 655 29.10 21.16 3.50
C GLU A 655 27.71 21.41 4.13
N LEU A 656 26.83 20.41 4.06
CA LEU A 656 25.48 20.50 4.63
C LEU A 656 25.50 20.57 6.16
N PHE A 657 26.38 19.81 6.81
CA PHE A 657 26.52 19.87 8.27
C PHE A 657 27.14 21.19 8.74
N GLU A 658 28.09 21.76 8.01
CA GLU A 658 28.64 23.09 8.32
C GLU A 658 27.54 24.18 8.30
N ILE A 659 26.61 24.11 7.34
CA ILE A 659 25.44 25.01 7.28
C ILE A 659 24.51 24.80 8.48
N ILE A 660 24.21 23.54 8.81
CA ILE A 660 23.34 23.19 9.95
C ILE A 660 23.93 23.72 11.25
N ASP A 661 25.22 23.49 11.49
CA ASP A 661 25.91 23.94 12.70
C ASP A 661 25.89 25.48 12.78
N GLY A 662 26.10 26.17 11.66
CA GLY A 662 25.98 27.63 11.57
C GLY A 662 24.57 28.13 11.93
N ILE A 663 23.51 27.47 11.46
CA ILE A 663 22.12 27.79 11.80
C ILE A 663 21.87 27.58 13.30
N GLU A 664 22.33 26.46 13.85
CA GLU A 664 22.13 26.11 15.26
C GLU A 664 22.82 27.10 16.20
N GLU A 665 24.09 27.44 15.94
CA GLU A 665 24.84 28.38 16.77
C GLU A 665 24.28 29.79 16.67
N ASN A 666 23.83 30.23 15.48
CA ASN A 666 23.13 31.51 15.34
C ASN A 666 21.80 31.54 16.10
N CYS A 667 21.01 30.47 16.08
CA CYS A 667 19.77 30.40 16.85
C CYS A 667 20.02 30.43 18.36
N LYS A 668 21.14 29.84 18.83
CA LYS A 668 21.58 29.91 20.22
C LYS A 668 22.00 31.32 20.62
N HIS A 669 22.84 31.99 19.84
CA HIS A 669 23.21 33.39 20.09
C HIS A 669 21.99 34.33 20.10
N ASN A 670 21.04 34.12 19.19
CA ASN A 670 19.77 34.83 19.21
C ASN A 670 19.02 34.66 20.52
N TYR A 671 18.90 33.41 20.99
CA TYR A 671 18.23 33.13 22.25
C TYR A 671 18.92 33.78 23.44
N GLU A 672 20.25 33.78 23.49
CA GLU A 672 21.03 34.44 24.55
C GLU A 672 20.86 35.97 24.52
N ASP A 673 20.92 36.57 23.33
CA ASP A 673 20.73 38.00 23.15
C ASP A 673 19.27 38.41 23.50
N PHE A 674 18.27 37.54 23.25
CA PHE A 674 16.91 37.70 23.78
C PHE A 674 16.89 37.81 25.30
N GLN A 675 17.52 36.84 25.96
CA GLN A 675 17.47 36.75 27.42
C GLN A 675 18.15 37.96 28.07
N LYS A 676 19.29 38.38 27.53
CA LYS A 676 19.97 39.62 27.96
C LYS A 676 19.06 40.84 27.78
N SER A 677 18.33 40.91 26.68
CA SER A 677 17.43 42.03 26.41
C SER A 677 16.27 42.16 27.39
N GLN A 678 15.72 41.01 27.81
CA GLN A 678 14.65 40.94 28.82
C GLN A 678 15.15 41.39 30.19
N MET A 679 16.41 41.07 30.52
CA MET A 679 17.03 41.47 31.79
C MET A 679 17.37 42.96 31.84
N GLU A 680 17.78 43.55 30.72
CA GLU A 680 18.23 44.95 30.65
C GLU A 680 17.09 45.97 30.42
N GLN A 681 15.82 45.52 30.44
CA GLN A 681 14.61 46.35 30.27
C GLN A 681 14.67 47.28 29.04
N PHE A 682 15.22 46.80 27.91
CA PHE A 682 15.17 47.61 26.69
C PHE A 682 13.71 47.85 26.28
N PRO A 683 13.31 49.10 26.00
CA PRO A 683 11.96 49.39 25.52
C PRO A 683 11.65 48.65 24.22
N ASP A 684 10.41 48.17 24.16
CA ASP A 684 9.76 47.19 23.28
C ASP A 684 9.99 47.25 21.75
N VAL A 685 10.84 48.12 21.19
CA VAL A 685 10.85 48.35 19.72
C VAL A 685 12.19 48.20 19.01
N VAL A 686 13.33 48.08 19.70
CA VAL A 686 14.60 47.86 18.99
C VAL A 686 14.93 46.36 18.81
N PHE A 687 14.23 45.48 19.51
CA PHE A 687 14.45 44.03 19.49
C PHE A 687 13.70 43.26 18.38
N ASN A 688 13.08 43.93 17.41
CA ASN A 688 11.64 43.69 17.18
C ASN A 688 11.18 43.09 15.83
N TRP A 689 12.04 42.45 15.03
CA TRP A 689 11.58 41.68 13.85
C TRP A 689 11.87 40.19 14.01
N PHE A 690 13.15 39.80 14.02
CA PHE A 690 13.52 38.38 14.00
C PHE A 690 13.17 37.71 15.32
N MET A 691 13.38 38.42 16.43
CA MET A 691 12.99 37.97 17.76
C MET A 691 11.48 38.09 17.96
N SER A 692 10.82 39.08 17.39
CA SER A 692 9.35 39.18 17.48
C SER A 692 8.69 38.05 16.68
N LEU A 693 9.16 37.75 15.48
CA LEU A 693 8.76 36.57 14.71
C LEU A 693 8.98 35.26 15.49
N SER A 694 10.07 35.19 16.25
CA SER A 694 10.53 33.96 16.90
C SER A 694 10.03 33.77 18.34
N PHE A 695 9.65 34.85 19.03
CA PHE A 695 9.25 34.85 20.45
C PHE A 695 7.86 35.45 20.71
N TYR A 696 7.17 36.02 19.71
CA TYR A 696 5.73 36.32 19.79
C TYR A 696 4.88 35.12 20.27
N PRO A 697 5.23 33.85 19.94
CA PRO A 697 4.53 32.68 20.48
C PRO A 697 4.63 32.51 22.01
N LYS A 698 5.64 33.10 22.67
CA LYS A 698 5.81 33.04 24.14
C LYS A 698 5.08 34.16 24.87
N GLN A 699 4.87 35.32 24.24
CA GLN A 699 4.27 36.50 24.88
C GLN A 699 2.74 36.45 24.98
N LYS A 700 2.07 35.84 23.98
CA LYS A 700 0.70 35.37 24.18
C LYS A 700 0.81 34.00 24.80
N ASP A 701 0.22 33.80 25.97
CA ASP A 701 -0.10 32.46 26.47
C ASP A 701 -0.94 31.79 25.38
N ILE A 702 -0.29 31.10 24.43
CA ILE A 702 -0.96 30.27 23.44
C ILE A 702 -1.52 29.13 24.28
N LYS A 703 -2.69 29.38 24.87
CA LYS A 703 -3.58 28.31 25.29
C LYS A 703 -3.71 27.46 24.05
N LEU A 704 -3.11 26.27 24.07
CA LEU A 704 -3.25 25.19 23.11
C LEU A 704 -4.71 24.70 22.96
N LYS A 705 -5.70 25.57 23.21
CA LYS A 705 -6.99 25.53 22.54
C LYS A 705 -6.73 26.04 21.14
N CYS A 706 -6.63 25.10 20.20
CA CYS A 706 -6.74 25.30 18.77
C CYS A 706 -8.01 26.14 18.46
N ARG A 707 -7.85 27.46 18.55
CA ARG A 707 -8.80 28.53 18.19
C ARG A 707 -8.23 29.29 16.98
N CYS A 708 -7.45 28.62 16.13
CA CYS A 708 -7.29 29.02 14.75
C CYS A 708 -8.63 28.71 14.07
N ASP A 709 -9.48 29.72 14.15
CA ASP A 709 -10.87 29.78 13.75
C ASP A 709 -11.15 29.22 12.35
N SER A 710 -12.42 28.85 12.19
CA SER A 710 -13.08 28.46 10.96
C SER A 710 -12.65 29.27 9.74
N GLU A 711 -12.29 30.55 9.86
CA GLU A 711 -11.81 31.43 8.78
C GLU A 711 -10.48 31.02 8.13
N CYS A 712 -9.48 30.57 8.89
CA CYS A 712 -8.21 30.11 8.30
C CYS A 712 -8.41 28.77 7.57
N LYS A 713 -9.22 27.87 8.14
CA LYS A 713 -9.67 26.65 7.45
C LYS A 713 -10.55 27.00 6.25
N LEU A 714 -11.43 28.00 6.33
CA LEU A 714 -12.30 28.44 5.24
C LEU A 714 -11.50 29.05 4.09
N SER A 715 -10.52 29.90 4.40
CA SER A 715 -9.69 30.56 3.38
C SER A 715 -8.77 29.54 2.70
N PHE A 716 -8.23 28.59 3.46
CA PHE A 716 -7.48 27.44 2.93
C PHE A 716 -8.37 26.55 2.05
N VAL A 717 -9.54 26.14 2.52
CA VAL A 717 -10.50 25.33 1.76
C VAL A 717 -10.98 26.06 0.50
N LYS A 718 -11.26 27.37 0.60
CA LYS A 718 -11.69 28.19 -0.54
C LYS A 718 -10.60 28.33 -1.59
N ARG A 719 -9.35 28.55 -1.20
CA ARG A 719 -8.24 28.76 -2.16
C ARG A 719 -7.69 27.42 -2.70
N TYR A 720 -7.49 26.44 -1.83
CA TYR A 720 -6.93 25.13 -2.18
C TYR A 720 -7.96 24.22 -2.89
N GLY A 721 -9.21 24.22 -2.44
CA GLY A 721 -10.30 23.56 -3.15
C GLY A 721 -10.42 24.09 -4.58
N LEU A 722 -10.26 25.40 -4.77
CA LEU A 722 -10.39 26.05 -6.07
C LEU A 722 -9.27 25.64 -7.01
N GLN A 723 -8.04 25.64 -6.51
CA GLN A 723 -6.88 25.16 -7.26
C GLN A 723 -7.04 23.70 -7.67
N ARG A 724 -7.45 22.81 -6.76
CA ARG A 724 -7.57 21.37 -7.04
C ARG A 724 -8.68 21.05 -8.06
N HIS A 725 -9.73 21.89 -8.11
CA HIS A 725 -10.78 21.80 -9.12
C HIS A 725 -10.33 22.39 -10.47
N LEU A 726 -9.60 23.52 -10.46
CA LEU A 726 -9.02 24.11 -11.67
C LEU A 726 -7.96 23.20 -12.33
N GLU A 727 -7.10 22.56 -11.54
CA GLU A 727 -6.11 21.57 -12.01
C GLU A 727 -6.77 20.31 -12.61
N ARG A 728 -8.05 20.07 -12.32
CA ARG A 728 -8.88 19.02 -12.92
C ARG A 728 -9.68 19.50 -14.13
N GLY A 729 -9.39 20.72 -14.63
CA GLY A 729 -10.07 21.31 -15.80
C GLY A 729 -11.46 21.87 -15.50
N ILE A 730 -11.85 22.02 -14.24
CA ILE A 730 -13.16 22.57 -13.87
C ILE A 730 -13.10 24.09 -13.95
N HIS A 731 -14.06 24.70 -14.64
CA HIS A 731 -14.12 26.14 -14.82
C HIS A 731 -14.22 26.88 -13.47
N LYS A 732 -13.58 28.05 -13.35
CA LYS A 732 -13.42 28.82 -12.09
C LYS A 732 -14.74 29.03 -11.33
N ASN A 733 -15.81 29.35 -12.06
CA ASN A 733 -17.13 29.61 -11.46
C ASN A 733 -17.78 28.33 -10.90
N ASP A 734 -17.56 27.18 -11.52
CA ASP A 734 -18.09 25.89 -11.06
C ASP A 734 -17.30 25.34 -9.88
N ALA A 735 -15.99 25.53 -9.90
CA ALA A 735 -15.12 25.26 -8.77
C ALA A 735 -15.51 26.09 -7.54
N GLN A 736 -15.80 27.39 -7.71
CA GLN A 736 -16.31 28.25 -6.64
C GLN A 736 -17.65 27.78 -6.09
N ARG A 737 -18.58 27.33 -6.95
CA ARG A 737 -19.87 26.76 -6.53
C ARG A 737 -19.73 25.48 -5.72
N LEU A 738 -18.88 24.56 -6.15
CA LEU A 738 -18.65 23.27 -5.49
C LEU A 738 -18.03 23.45 -4.09
N ILE A 739 -17.09 24.38 -3.97
CA ILE A 739 -16.46 24.75 -2.71
C ILE A 739 -17.45 25.39 -1.76
N LYS A 740 -18.28 26.32 -2.26
CA LYS A 740 -19.33 26.95 -1.46
C LYS A 740 -20.29 25.89 -0.90
N LYS A 741 -20.74 24.97 -1.76
CA LYS A 741 -21.60 23.84 -1.36
C LYS A 741 -20.93 22.95 -0.30
N TRP A 742 -19.66 22.62 -0.48
CA TRP A 742 -18.91 21.80 0.48
C TRP A 742 -18.74 22.49 1.85
N ILE A 743 -18.46 23.80 1.83
CA ILE A 743 -18.36 24.63 3.04
C ILE A 743 -19.70 24.69 3.77
N ASP A 744 -20.80 24.91 3.04
CA ASP A 744 -22.15 24.98 3.61
C ASP A 744 -22.57 23.63 4.23
N GLU A 745 -22.18 22.51 3.60
CA GLU A 745 -22.45 21.15 4.10
C GLU A 745 -21.59 20.75 5.31
N ASP A 746 -20.35 21.22 5.42
CA ASP A 746 -19.43 20.88 6.52
C ASP A 746 -19.65 21.77 7.76
N ILE A 747 -20.01 23.05 7.57
CA ILE A 747 -20.45 23.95 8.65
C ILE A 747 -21.74 23.43 9.30
N ALA A 748 -22.67 22.90 8.50
CA ALA A 748 -23.92 22.32 9.01
C ALA A 748 -23.72 21.08 9.90
N ARG A 749 -22.55 20.42 9.83
CA ARG A 749 -22.31 19.16 10.54
C ARG A 749 -21.54 19.27 11.86
N ASN A 750 -20.85 20.38 12.15
CA ASN A 750 -19.83 20.37 13.23
C ASN A 750 -19.73 21.59 14.19
N VAL A 751 -20.60 22.62 14.15
CA VAL A 751 -20.56 23.70 15.17
C VAL A 751 -21.96 24.28 15.48
N PRO A 752 -22.38 24.43 16.75
CA PRO A 752 -23.53 25.27 17.10
C PRO A 752 -23.11 26.76 17.02
N VAL A 753 -23.70 27.50 16.10
CA VAL A 753 -23.44 28.95 15.94
C VAL A 753 -24.37 29.74 16.88
N PRO A 754 -23.85 30.63 17.76
CA PRO A 754 -24.70 31.54 18.51
C PRO A 754 -25.44 32.52 17.59
N ASN A 755 -26.72 32.80 17.88
CA ASN A 755 -27.63 33.60 17.06
C ASN A 755 -27.16 35.04 16.74
N ASP A 756 -26.14 35.55 17.43
CA ASP A 756 -25.63 36.90 17.22
C ASP A 756 -24.71 37.03 15.99
N PHE A 757 -24.35 35.92 15.34
CA PHE A 757 -23.49 35.92 14.13
C PHE A 757 -24.28 35.94 12.80
N LEU A 758 -25.61 35.87 12.85
CA LEU A 758 -26.51 35.88 11.67
C LEU A 758 -27.24 37.22 11.46
N LYS A 759 -26.90 38.24 12.24
CA LYS A 759 -27.18 39.66 11.92
C LYS A 759 -25.91 40.30 11.38
#